data_AF-A0A507QSV9-F1
#
_entry.id   AF-A0A507QSV9-F1
#
_cell.length_a   1.000
_cell.length_b   1.000
_cell.length_c   1.000
_cell.angle_alpha   90.00
_cell.angle_beta   90.00
_cell.angle_gamma   90.00
#
_symmetry.space_group_name_H-M   'P 1'
#
loop_
_entity.id
_entity.type
_entity.pdbx_description
1 polymer ?
#
loop_
_entity_poly.entity_id
_entity_poly.type
_entity_poly.pdbx_seq_one_letter_code
_entity_poly.pdbx_strand_id
1 'polypeptide(L)'
;MALPVLPFRDINLHSSPSYYAFNSPSSPNSPALVVERPTGDLRLKDGGLLGAKRISSIAGILGIVKLKLDKYIILITKAQPVGRLRGHMVYKVAATEFLPLRERPLHDRDEDTYLALLKDLLRNGPMYYSYSLDLTNSFQRQSQSDVNLPLWKRADDRFFWNRFIQSDLIDFSLGKNDTTGIRYGPQPGADPYILPVMFGMLRISPAKVKSTSFTFALITRRSRHRGGTRYFSRGIDEQGHVSNYNETEQVVILNDTTGGLSGFEGGQSMTNGKSLGPDLQVLAFVQTRGSVPVYWAEVNNLRYVPKLQVRSVETAVQAARKHFEEQIRVYGTNYLVNLVNQKGREEQVKSAYEQLVRLLLSSSTESTEANDVTPEKIHTLEPDKTQKETDRLHYVYFDFHNETKGLKWHRAELLMDHLKDGLSRGGYFRGVENPALPSGQLEIRSLQTSVVRTNCMDCLDRTNVVQSMLGRWAVTQQLVDAGVLRPGEAAQDDQGFEDMFRNIWADNADVVSKSYSGTGALKTDFTRTGKRTRTGMVQDLNNSLTRYIRNNFMDGPRQDGFDVFLGTYLPPASALGEFQLFVDRRPLIIQSIPYIFAASVFMIAISMLSRPVPNATVWPLRLFIIVNWPKLNTPAPASEGYQDTLIKARSDPIIGSAEFIANKFCNCRSTQENTDEAGDEREVYLGKLNPVHVAGTKGKGSTSAFISSILSQYTAAKSAGSEKSSCKIHKIGIYTSPHLRFARERIQIDNTPLSEEQFARYFFEVWDRLEKSASIAGQDPADPMSKPQYFRYLTLMAFHVYMSEGVDAAVIECGIGGEYDATNVIERPVVSAIASLGIDHTSMLGSTIEEIAWHKSGIMKPSVKTFTATQLPGAEKVLFERAKEKGATLEVVRGHPELNPSSDVKLGLAGDFQYINAAVAVAAAAEFLRKVGVEGIPRNILTESLPSKFRKGLEETRLGGRCETRKEKNMTWCVDGGHTLESIRLAGQWFASQVRTSSASCDEANRKPRLLIFNQMTRDSVALARALYETLTAALGSEHPFTHAIFCTNVTYKDAGYRPDLVSMNTNATDVKTLRIQHTLAETWKTIDPSAQVEVFNTIEEAVDFARDVAAANRGSIASDETPALTFVTGSLHLVGGFLDVIETKPAAQNT
;
A
#
# COMPACT_ATOMS: atom_id res chain seq x y z
N MET A 1 2.14 50.36 -9.39
CA MET A 1 1.98 48.89 -9.48
C MET A 1 3.37 48.30 -9.60
N ALA A 2 3.75 47.37 -8.71
CA ALA A 2 5.03 46.67 -8.84
C ALA A 2 4.97 45.77 -10.09
N LEU A 3 6.03 45.77 -10.90
CA LEU A 3 6.13 44.88 -12.06
C LEU A 3 6.20 43.41 -11.58
N PRO A 4 5.58 42.46 -12.30
CA PRO A 4 5.64 41.05 -11.94
C PRO A 4 7.09 40.56 -11.88
N VAL A 5 7.45 39.85 -10.80
CA VAL A 5 8.78 39.25 -10.64
C VAL A 5 8.88 37.99 -11.53
N LEU A 6 9.60 38.12 -12.64
CA LEU A 6 9.81 37.05 -13.61
C LEU A 6 11.21 36.42 -13.46
N PRO A 7 11.37 35.12 -13.79
CA PRO A 7 12.67 34.49 -13.83
C PRO A 7 13.67 35.16 -14.78
N PHE A 8 14.95 35.16 -14.41
CA PHE A 8 16.03 35.71 -15.24
C PHE A 8 16.21 34.89 -16.53
N ARG A 9 16.37 35.59 -17.66
CA ARG A 9 16.52 34.98 -18.99
C ARG A 9 17.95 34.60 -19.33
N ASP A 10 18.89 35.31 -18.74
CA ASP A 10 20.33 35.21 -18.94
C ASP A 10 21.01 35.23 -17.57
N ILE A 11 21.70 34.13 -17.24
CA ILE A 11 22.44 34.01 -15.99
C ILE A 11 23.89 33.68 -16.34
N ASN A 12 24.81 34.51 -15.86
CA ASN A 12 26.25 34.25 -15.95
C ASN A 12 26.70 33.49 -14.70
N LEU A 13 27.42 32.39 -14.93
CA LEU A 13 28.07 31.61 -13.90
C LEU A 13 29.51 32.06 -13.71
N HIS A 14 29.87 32.37 -12.47
CA HIS A 14 31.24 32.61 -12.03
C HIS A 14 31.63 31.54 -11.02
N SER A 15 32.86 31.03 -11.14
CA SER A 15 33.41 30.07 -10.17
C SER A 15 34.62 30.65 -9.46
N SER A 16 34.69 30.32 -8.19
CA SER A 16 35.80 30.51 -7.28
C SER A 16 36.04 29.19 -6.53
N PRO A 17 37.26 28.95 -6.01
CA PRO A 17 37.51 27.84 -5.08
C PRO A 17 36.51 27.79 -3.91
N SER A 18 36.09 28.95 -3.42
CA SER A 18 35.23 29.08 -2.24
C SER A 18 33.73 29.18 -2.53
N TYR A 19 33.31 29.49 -3.76
CA TYR A 19 31.88 29.67 -4.08
C TYR A 19 31.58 29.60 -5.59
N TYR A 20 30.33 29.33 -5.93
CA TYR A 20 29.74 29.66 -7.24
C TYR A 20 28.86 30.89 -7.13
N ALA A 21 28.91 31.78 -8.12
CA ALA A 21 28.08 32.98 -8.14
C ALA A 21 27.33 33.10 -9.46
N PHE A 22 26.06 33.49 -9.36
CA PHE A 22 25.12 33.66 -10.47
C PHE A 22 24.66 35.11 -10.50
N ASN A 23 24.83 35.78 -11.65
CA ASN A 23 24.30 37.13 -11.84
C ASN A 23 23.60 37.26 -13.19
N SER A 24 22.57 38.11 -13.27
CA SER A 24 21.86 38.37 -14.53
C SER A 24 22.42 39.62 -15.21
N PRO A 25 22.98 39.50 -16.44
CA PRO A 25 23.42 40.66 -17.21
C PRO A 25 22.30 41.63 -17.55
N SER A 26 21.09 41.11 -17.80
CA SER A 26 19.90 41.92 -18.08
C SER A 26 19.36 42.66 -16.85
N SER A 27 19.83 42.38 -15.65
CA SER A 27 19.44 43.05 -14.42
C SER A 27 20.65 43.29 -13.50
N PRO A 28 21.56 44.20 -13.89
CA PRO A 28 22.85 44.39 -13.21
C PRO A 28 22.73 44.93 -11.78
N ASN A 29 21.59 45.55 -11.44
CA ASN A 29 21.30 46.06 -10.10
C ASN A 29 20.70 44.99 -9.16
N SER A 30 20.39 43.79 -9.66
CA SER A 30 19.87 42.70 -8.84
C SER A 30 21.01 41.99 -8.09
N PRO A 31 20.78 41.52 -6.86
CA PRO A 31 21.80 40.81 -6.10
C PRO A 31 22.25 39.53 -6.81
N ALA A 32 23.54 39.23 -6.73
CA ALA A 32 24.09 37.98 -7.21
C ALA A 32 23.77 36.85 -6.21
N LEU A 33 23.29 35.71 -6.72
CA LEU A 33 23.10 34.51 -5.92
C LEU A 33 24.45 33.79 -5.77
N VAL A 34 24.91 33.63 -4.53
CA VAL A 34 26.17 32.97 -4.19
C VAL A 34 25.88 31.67 -3.47
N VAL A 35 26.51 30.58 -3.93
CA VAL A 35 26.44 29.25 -3.32
C VAL A 35 27.84 28.92 -2.79
N GLU A 36 27.98 28.82 -1.47
CA GLU A 36 29.26 28.59 -0.82
C GLU A 36 29.73 27.14 -0.96
N ARG A 37 31.05 26.94 -1.08
CA ARG A 37 31.69 25.62 -1.21
C ARG A 37 32.53 25.34 0.04
N PRO A 38 32.47 24.12 0.61
CA PRO A 38 31.68 22.96 0.19
C PRO A 38 30.29 22.88 0.82
N THR A 39 29.89 23.84 1.67
CA THR A 39 28.67 23.72 2.50
C THR A 39 27.38 23.74 1.69
N GLY A 40 27.37 24.45 0.56
CA GLY A 40 26.18 24.66 -0.25
C GLY A 40 25.19 25.65 0.33
N ASP A 41 25.63 26.49 1.27
CA ASP A 41 24.83 27.57 1.84
C ASP A 41 24.58 28.67 0.80
N LEU A 42 23.39 29.25 0.83
CA LEU A 42 22.94 30.27 -0.11
C LEU A 42 23.08 31.68 0.49
N ARG A 43 23.59 32.63 -0.30
CA ARG A 43 23.68 34.05 0.06
C ARG A 43 23.34 34.95 -1.12
N LEU A 44 22.78 36.12 -0.84
CA LEU A 44 22.64 37.20 -1.82
C LEU A 44 23.74 38.23 -1.55
N LYS A 45 24.46 38.63 -2.60
CA LYS A 45 25.53 39.61 -2.51
C LYS A 45 25.31 40.76 -3.49
N ASP A 46 25.34 41.98 -2.95
CA ASP A 46 25.37 43.21 -3.74
C ASP A 46 26.82 43.58 -4.13
N GLY A 47 27.03 43.98 -5.38
CA GLY A 47 28.32 44.49 -5.87
C GLY A 47 29.26 43.44 -6.52
N GLY A 48 30.53 43.81 -6.69
CA GLY A 48 31.53 43.05 -7.45
C GLY A 48 31.93 41.70 -6.83
N LEU A 49 32.01 40.66 -7.67
CA LEU A 49 32.46 39.32 -7.30
C LEU A 49 34.00 39.25 -7.28
N LEU A 50 34.61 39.52 -6.13
CA LEU A 50 36.07 39.46 -5.94
C LEU A 50 36.63 38.04 -6.16
N GLY A 51 37.56 37.88 -7.10
CA GLY A 51 38.28 36.62 -7.33
C GLY A 51 37.51 35.53 -8.09
N ALA A 52 36.32 35.81 -8.62
CA ALA A 52 35.54 34.84 -9.39
C ALA A 52 35.83 34.96 -10.90
N LYS A 53 36.07 33.83 -11.56
CA LYS A 53 36.25 33.76 -13.02
C LYS A 53 34.92 33.41 -13.68
N ARG A 54 34.48 34.20 -14.67
CA ARG A 54 33.32 33.86 -15.51
C ARG A 54 33.61 32.57 -16.28
N ILE A 55 32.76 31.56 -16.13
CA ILE A 55 32.89 30.28 -16.85
C ILE A 55 32.00 30.28 -18.08
N SER A 56 30.70 30.46 -17.88
CA SER A 56 29.69 30.22 -18.92
C SER A 56 28.43 31.05 -18.68
N SER A 57 27.62 31.16 -19.74
CA SER A 57 26.24 31.64 -19.64
C SER A 57 25.32 30.44 -19.65
N ILE A 58 24.35 30.43 -18.76
CA ILE A 58 23.34 29.37 -18.64
C ILE A 58 21.95 29.94 -18.89
N ALA A 59 21.02 29.07 -19.29
CA ALA A 59 19.64 29.44 -19.51
C ALA A 59 18.83 29.49 -18.20
N GLY A 60 19.26 28.76 -17.16
CA GLY A 60 18.57 28.72 -15.87
C GLY A 60 19.17 27.70 -14.91
N ILE A 61 18.80 27.81 -13.64
CA ILE A 61 19.10 26.82 -12.61
C ILE A 61 17.93 25.84 -12.55
N LEU A 62 18.17 24.58 -12.85
CA LEU A 62 17.13 23.55 -12.77
C LEU A 62 16.82 23.23 -11.30
N GLY A 63 17.84 23.16 -10.46
CA GLY A 63 17.73 22.94 -9.01
C GLY A 63 19.07 22.58 -8.38
N ILE A 64 19.06 22.33 -7.07
CA ILE A 64 20.16 21.87 -6.26
C ILE A 64 19.73 20.54 -5.61
N VAL A 65 20.57 19.52 -5.70
CA VAL A 65 20.27 18.19 -5.14
C VAL A 65 21.40 17.74 -4.23
N LYS A 66 21.04 17.31 -3.03
CA LYS A 66 21.97 16.63 -2.11
C LYS A 66 21.87 15.12 -2.34
N LEU A 67 23.01 14.51 -2.67
CA LEU A 67 23.13 13.05 -2.77
C LEU A 67 23.75 12.50 -1.48
N LYS A 68 24.52 11.42 -1.57
CA LYS A 68 25.10 10.72 -0.42
C LYS A 68 26.19 11.57 0.26
N LEU A 69 27.26 11.94 -0.45
CA LEU A 69 28.40 12.67 0.13
C LEU A 69 28.46 14.13 -0.32
N ASP A 70 28.09 14.44 -1.57
CA ASP A 70 28.14 15.80 -2.11
C ASP A 70 26.77 16.35 -2.52
N LYS A 71 26.72 17.66 -2.70
CA LYS A 71 25.57 18.44 -3.15
C LYS A 71 25.91 19.06 -4.51
N TYR A 72 24.98 18.95 -5.45
CA TYR A 72 25.19 19.30 -6.86
C TYR A 72 24.20 20.36 -7.32
N ILE A 73 24.70 21.38 -8.01
CA ILE A 73 23.85 22.35 -8.70
C ILE A 73 23.59 21.85 -10.12
N ILE A 74 22.33 21.71 -10.51
CA ILE A 74 21.93 21.26 -11.84
C ILE A 74 21.57 22.49 -12.68
N LEU A 75 22.33 22.71 -13.75
CA LEU A 75 22.19 23.86 -14.64
C LEU A 75 21.57 23.47 -15.98
N ILE A 76 20.78 24.38 -16.55
CA ILE A 76 20.30 24.30 -17.94
C ILE A 76 21.31 25.04 -18.81
N THR A 77 22.16 24.31 -19.52
CA THR A 77 23.21 24.92 -20.36
C THR A 77 22.73 25.21 -21.77
N LYS A 78 21.81 24.40 -22.30
CA LYS A 78 21.20 24.60 -23.62
C LYS A 78 19.68 24.46 -23.56
N ALA A 79 19.00 25.40 -24.20
CA ALA A 79 17.55 25.41 -24.35
C ALA A 79 17.18 25.49 -25.84
N GLN A 80 16.18 24.72 -26.26
CA GLN A 80 15.67 24.71 -27.63
C GLN A 80 14.34 25.49 -27.68
N PRO A 81 14.22 26.55 -28.50
CA PRO A 81 12.94 27.24 -28.67
C PRO A 81 11.93 26.33 -29.38
N VAL A 82 10.71 26.24 -28.83
CA VAL A 82 9.63 25.38 -29.36
C VAL A 82 8.61 26.20 -30.14
N GLY A 83 8.34 27.43 -29.70
CA GLY A 83 7.37 28.33 -30.32
C GLY A 83 6.89 29.40 -29.33
N ARG A 84 6.00 30.28 -29.79
CA ARG A 84 5.39 31.33 -28.97
C ARG A 84 3.92 31.00 -28.66
N LEU A 85 3.48 31.28 -27.44
CA LEU A 85 2.08 31.25 -27.02
C LEU A 85 1.72 32.63 -26.47
N ARG A 86 0.75 33.33 -27.09
CA ARG A 86 0.41 34.72 -26.75
C ARG A 86 1.65 35.62 -26.72
N GLY A 87 2.51 35.51 -27.73
CA GLY A 87 3.79 36.24 -27.79
C GLY A 87 4.91 35.74 -26.84
N HIS A 88 4.61 34.90 -25.85
CA HIS A 88 5.58 34.36 -24.89
C HIS A 88 6.33 33.16 -25.46
N MET A 89 7.66 33.20 -25.44
CA MET A 89 8.49 32.09 -25.92
C MET A 89 8.47 30.91 -24.96
N VAL A 90 8.37 29.71 -25.52
CA VAL A 90 8.45 28.43 -24.80
C VAL A 90 9.72 27.69 -25.21
N TYR A 91 10.43 27.15 -24.22
CA TYR A 91 11.68 26.44 -24.39
C TYR A 91 11.57 24.99 -23.93
N LYS A 92 12.32 24.11 -24.60
CA LYS A 92 12.58 22.73 -24.18
C LYS A 92 14.01 22.64 -23.64
N VAL A 93 14.19 21.96 -22.51
CA VAL A 93 15.52 21.67 -21.96
C VAL A 93 16.26 20.73 -22.91
N ALA A 94 17.40 21.17 -23.44
CA ALA A 94 18.18 20.39 -24.42
C ALA A 94 19.43 19.74 -23.81
N ALA A 95 20.10 20.42 -22.87
CA ALA A 95 21.24 19.88 -22.16
C ALA A 95 21.30 20.42 -20.73
N THR A 96 21.79 19.58 -19.82
CA THR A 96 22.00 19.90 -18.40
C THR A 96 23.43 19.58 -17.98
N GLU A 97 23.93 20.28 -16.97
CA GLU A 97 25.27 20.08 -16.38
C GLU A 97 25.16 20.05 -14.85
N PHE A 98 26.00 19.22 -14.21
CA PHE A 98 26.05 19.08 -12.76
C PHE A 98 27.33 19.73 -12.25
N LEU A 99 27.20 20.74 -11.38
CA LEU A 99 28.32 21.36 -10.70
C LEU A 99 28.47 20.79 -9.29
N PRO A 100 29.57 20.09 -8.98
CA PRO A 100 29.85 19.64 -7.62
C PRO A 100 30.23 20.83 -6.73
N LEU A 101 29.74 20.82 -5.49
CA LEU A 101 30.11 21.84 -4.51
C LEU A 101 31.49 21.58 -3.89
N ARG A 102 31.95 20.33 -3.83
CA ARG A 102 33.34 20.02 -3.47
C ARG A 102 34.29 20.25 -4.65
N GLU A 103 35.52 20.66 -4.36
CA GLU A 103 36.56 20.82 -5.40
C GLU A 103 37.11 19.48 -5.86
N ARG A 104 37.30 18.55 -4.93
CA ARG A 104 37.74 17.20 -5.22
C ARG A 104 36.51 16.30 -5.17
N PRO A 105 36.07 15.73 -6.30
CA PRO A 105 34.99 14.76 -6.28
C PRO A 105 35.44 13.55 -5.45
N LEU A 106 34.66 13.17 -4.45
CA LEU A 106 34.82 11.88 -3.80
C LEU A 106 34.14 10.83 -4.67
N HIS A 107 34.88 9.81 -5.05
CA HIS A 107 34.33 8.70 -5.83
C HIS A 107 33.78 7.66 -4.87
N ASP A 108 32.45 7.57 -4.81
CA ASP A 108 31.72 6.51 -4.11
C ASP A 108 30.79 5.86 -5.12
N ARG A 109 30.84 4.53 -5.21
CA ARG A 109 30.11 3.76 -6.21
C ARG A 109 28.60 4.02 -6.19
N ASP A 110 28.01 4.26 -5.02
CA ASP A 110 26.58 4.54 -4.92
C ASP A 110 26.29 5.97 -5.39
N GLU A 111 27.15 6.93 -5.07
CA GLU A 111 27.03 8.32 -5.54
C GLU A 111 27.14 8.44 -7.06
N ASP A 112 28.10 7.75 -7.67
CA ASP A 112 28.21 7.70 -9.14
C ASP A 112 26.97 7.06 -9.78
N THR A 113 26.41 6.05 -9.11
CA THR A 113 25.17 5.41 -9.55
C THR A 113 24.01 6.40 -9.50
N TYR A 114 23.81 7.11 -8.39
CA TYR A 114 22.79 8.17 -8.30
C TYR A 114 22.96 9.26 -9.37
N LEU A 115 24.19 9.72 -9.60
CA LEU A 115 24.49 10.68 -10.67
C LEU A 115 24.15 10.12 -12.05
N ALA A 116 24.46 8.84 -12.32
CA ALA A 116 24.13 8.20 -13.59
C ALA A 116 22.61 8.12 -13.80
N LEU A 117 21.85 7.75 -12.77
CA LEU A 117 20.38 7.71 -12.81
C LEU A 117 19.77 9.07 -13.13
N LEU A 118 20.23 10.12 -12.45
CA LEU A 118 19.76 11.49 -12.68
C LEU A 118 20.15 12.01 -14.08
N LYS A 119 21.38 11.76 -14.53
CA LYS A 119 21.84 12.14 -15.87
C LYS A 119 21.01 11.46 -16.96
N ASP A 120 20.69 10.17 -16.82
CA ASP A 120 19.87 9.46 -17.80
C ASP A 120 18.42 10.00 -17.85
N LEU A 121 17.83 10.28 -16.68
CA LEU A 121 16.50 10.90 -16.59
C LEU A 121 16.48 12.27 -17.30
N LEU A 122 17.45 13.14 -17.01
CA LEU A 122 17.50 14.49 -17.57
C LEU A 122 17.81 14.51 -19.07
N ARG A 123 18.59 13.54 -19.57
CA ARG A 123 18.92 13.42 -20.99
C ARG A 123 17.71 13.03 -21.83
N ASN A 124 16.87 12.15 -21.30
CA ASN A 124 15.71 11.59 -22.00
C ASN A 124 14.39 12.29 -21.65
N GLY A 125 14.37 13.13 -20.61
CA GLY A 125 13.17 13.75 -20.06
C GLY A 125 12.62 14.89 -20.93
N PRO A 126 11.33 14.86 -21.32
CA PRO A 126 10.71 15.94 -22.09
C PRO A 126 10.28 17.10 -21.17
N MET A 127 11.25 17.94 -20.81
CA MET A 127 11.08 19.08 -19.91
C MET A 127 10.93 20.40 -20.68
N TYR A 128 9.93 21.20 -20.31
CA TYR A 128 9.61 22.47 -20.95
C TYR A 128 9.42 23.59 -19.91
N TYR A 129 9.77 24.82 -20.28
CA TYR A 129 9.61 25.99 -19.40
C TYR A 129 9.41 27.26 -20.23
N SER A 130 8.95 28.33 -19.57
CA SER A 130 8.93 29.69 -20.10
C SER A 130 9.32 30.68 -19.00
N TYR A 131 9.99 31.78 -19.36
CA TYR A 131 10.36 32.83 -18.41
C TYR A 131 9.20 33.76 -18.04
N SER A 132 8.10 33.72 -18.80
CA SER A 132 7.00 34.67 -18.63
C SER A 132 5.62 34.04 -18.57
N LEU A 133 5.48 32.81 -19.07
CA LEU A 133 4.22 32.07 -19.07
C LEU A 133 4.31 30.90 -18.08
N ASP A 134 3.29 30.72 -17.25
CA ASP A 134 3.22 29.58 -16.34
C ASP A 134 2.69 28.34 -17.07
N LEU A 135 3.60 27.48 -17.52
CA LEU A 135 3.24 26.24 -18.20
C LEU A 135 2.67 25.17 -17.27
N THR A 136 2.73 25.34 -15.95
CA THR A 136 2.24 24.35 -14.98
C THR A 136 0.73 24.43 -14.78
N ASN A 137 0.14 25.61 -14.99
CA ASN A 137 -1.30 25.84 -14.89
C ASN A 137 -1.99 25.83 -16.26
N SER A 138 -3.28 25.47 -16.28
CA SER A 138 -4.14 25.71 -17.44
C SER A 138 -4.38 27.20 -17.66
N PHE A 139 -4.74 27.62 -18.87
CA PHE A 139 -5.06 29.02 -19.17
C PHE A 139 -6.18 29.57 -18.28
N GLN A 140 -7.14 28.71 -17.90
CA GLN A 140 -8.19 29.06 -16.94
C GLN A 140 -7.64 29.33 -15.54
N ARG A 141 -6.72 28.51 -15.02
CA ARG A 141 -6.14 28.74 -13.69
C ARG A 141 -5.19 29.94 -13.70
N GLN A 142 -4.48 30.16 -14.81
CA GLN A 142 -3.63 31.32 -14.98
C GLN A 142 -4.41 32.64 -14.94
N SER A 143 -5.61 32.70 -15.56
CA SER A 143 -6.43 33.92 -15.53
C SER A 143 -7.00 34.26 -14.15
N GLN A 144 -7.10 33.27 -13.26
CA GLN A 144 -7.52 33.43 -11.87
C GLN A 144 -6.35 33.66 -10.89
N SER A 145 -5.10 33.60 -11.37
CA SER A 145 -3.91 33.73 -10.53
C SER A 145 -3.53 35.20 -10.27
N ASP A 146 -2.96 35.47 -9.09
CA ASP A 146 -2.47 36.81 -8.77
C ASP A 146 -1.17 37.12 -9.53
N VAL A 147 -1.25 38.11 -10.42
CA VAL A 147 -0.15 38.55 -11.29
C VAL A 147 0.95 39.29 -10.51
N ASN A 148 0.74 39.63 -9.23
CA ASN A 148 1.77 40.30 -8.43
C ASN A 148 2.77 39.31 -7.78
N LEU A 149 2.40 38.03 -7.64
CA LEU A 149 3.26 37.03 -7.01
C LEU A 149 4.40 36.59 -7.96
N PRO A 150 5.57 36.15 -7.48
CA PRO A 150 6.56 35.50 -8.34
C PRO A 150 6.01 34.30 -9.11
N LEU A 151 6.54 34.01 -10.31
CA LEU A 151 6.04 32.94 -11.18
C LEU A 151 5.95 31.58 -10.48
N TRP A 152 6.95 31.23 -9.67
CA TRP A 152 7.00 29.96 -8.95
C TRP A 152 5.95 29.82 -7.84
N LYS A 153 5.47 30.92 -7.25
CA LYS A 153 4.39 30.91 -6.25
C LYS A 153 3.02 30.73 -6.89
N ARG A 154 2.89 31.07 -8.19
CA ARG A 154 1.67 30.85 -8.98
C ARG A 154 1.58 29.43 -9.52
N ALA A 155 2.72 28.77 -9.71
CA ALA A 155 2.82 27.45 -10.32
C ALA A 155 1.98 26.39 -9.60
N ASP A 156 1.34 25.51 -10.37
CA ASP A 156 0.62 24.34 -9.87
C ASP A 156 1.62 23.32 -9.32
N ASP A 157 1.56 23.06 -8.01
CA ASP A 157 2.45 22.11 -7.33
C ASP A 157 2.47 20.75 -8.04
N ARG A 158 1.33 20.27 -8.54
CA ARG A 158 1.22 18.98 -9.21
C ARG A 158 2.08 18.92 -10.45
N PHE A 159 2.23 20.02 -11.19
CA PHE A 159 2.94 20.06 -12.47
C PHE A 159 4.29 20.78 -12.41
N PHE A 160 4.68 21.28 -11.24
CA PHE A 160 6.00 21.84 -10.97
C PHE A 160 7.02 20.71 -10.75
N TRP A 161 7.51 20.15 -11.85
CA TRP A 161 8.29 18.91 -11.86
C TRP A 161 9.57 18.98 -11.03
N ASN A 162 10.35 20.05 -11.21
CA ASN A 162 11.61 20.29 -10.51
C ASN A 162 11.45 20.96 -9.12
N ARG A 163 10.24 20.98 -8.55
CA ARG A 163 10.00 21.65 -7.27
C ARG A 163 10.85 21.11 -6.13
N PHE A 164 11.03 19.79 -6.06
CA PHE A 164 11.85 19.15 -5.02
C PHE A 164 13.30 19.62 -5.06
N ILE A 165 13.94 19.54 -6.22
CA ILE A 165 15.33 20.03 -6.37
C ILE A 165 15.41 21.56 -6.31
N GLN A 166 14.31 22.31 -6.27
CA GLN A 166 14.32 23.74 -5.99
C GLN A 166 14.03 24.06 -4.52
N SER A 167 13.89 23.06 -3.63
CA SER A 167 13.61 23.25 -2.21
C SER A 167 14.54 24.27 -1.57
N ASP A 168 15.85 24.15 -1.81
CA ASP A 168 16.85 25.01 -1.16
C ASP A 168 16.68 26.48 -1.56
N LEU A 169 16.38 26.75 -2.83
CA LEU A 169 16.14 28.11 -3.32
C LEU A 169 14.79 28.65 -2.82
N ILE A 170 13.76 27.81 -2.77
CA ILE A 170 12.42 28.15 -2.27
C ILE A 170 12.47 28.46 -0.77
N ASP A 171 13.13 27.62 0.02
CA ASP A 171 13.25 27.78 1.46
C ASP A 171 14.10 29.00 1.81
N PHE A 172 15.16 29.26 1.04
CA PHE A 172 15.96 30.49 1.15
C PHE A 172 15.14 31.75 0.82
N SER A 173 14.31 31.73 -0.23
CA SER A 173 13.38 32.84 -0.53
C SER A 173 12.37 33.07 0.59
N LEU A 174 11.82 31.99 1.16
CA LEU A 174 10.80 32.05 2.22
C LEU A 174 11.36 32.36 3.62
N GLY A 175 12.67 32.35 3.81
CA GLY A 175 13.30 32.49 5.13
C GLY A 175 13.01 31.30 6.07
N LYS A 176 12.86 30.09 5.49
CA LYS A 176 12.72 28.84 6.26
C LYS A 176 14.11 28.26 6.55
N ASN A 177 14.18 27.34 7.52
CA ASN A 177 15.44 26.71 7.90
C ASN A 177 16.12 26.06 6.69
N ASP A 178 17.40 26.37 6.46
CA ASP A 178 18.22 25.61 5.52
C ASP A 178 18.48 24.20 6.10
N THR A 179 18.84 23.26 5.23
CA THR A 179 19.36 21.93 5.54
C THR A 179 20.53 21.92 6.53
N THR A 180 21.20 23.06 6.74
CA THR A 180 22.30 23.28 7.70
C THR A 180 21.85 23.83 9.06
N GLY A 181 20.55 24.11 9.25
CA GLY A 181 20.00 24.63 10.50
C GLY A 181 20.17 26.14 10.72
N ILE A 182 20.72 26.86 9.73
CA ILE A 182 20.90 28.31 9.76
C ILE A 182 19.55 29.00 9.44
N ARG A 183 19.17 30.00 10.25
CA ARG A 183 17.96 30.80 10.05
C ARG A 183 18.27 32.04 9.21
N TYR A 184 17.58 32.19 8.09
CA TYR A 184 17.59 33.39 7.28
C TYR A 184 16.23 34.10 7.40
N GLY A 185 16.20 35.44 7.35
CA GLY A 185 14.95 36.17 7.08
C GLY A 185 14.51 35.97 5.62
N PRO A 186 13.25 36.30 5.25
CA PRO A 186 12.78 36.18 3.87
C PRO A 186 13.65 36.95 2.88
N GLN A 187 14.12 36.28 1.83
CA GLN A 187 15.01 36.84 0.80
C GLN A 187 14.32 36.86 -0.58
N PRO A 188 13.43 37.83 -0.86
CA PRO A 188 12.70 37.88 -2.13
C PRO A 188 13.62 38.06 -3.36
N GLY A 189 14.87 38.51 -3.18
CA GLY A 189 15.86 38.60 -4.24
C GLY A 189 16.25 37.25 -4.87
N ALA A 190 15.91 36.12 -4.23
CA ALA A 190 16.10 34.79 -4.80
C ALA A 190 14.99 34.36 -5.78
N ASP A 191 13.81 35.00 -5.74
CA ASP A 191 12.64 34.63 -6.54
C ASP A 191 12.89 34.54 -8.05
N PRO A 192 13.66 35.45 -8.69
CA PRO A 192 13.96 35.37 -10.12
C PRO A 192 14.88 34.21 -10.53
N TYR A 193 15.54 33.53 -9.58
CA TYR A 193 16.37 32.35 -9.87
C TYR A 193 15.56 31.05 -9.85
N ILE A 194 14.32 31.08 -9.35
CA ILE A 194 13.44 29.91 -9.23
C ILE A 194 12.63 29.77 -10.52
N LEU A 195 13.00 28.79 -11.35
CA LEU A 195 12.38 28.54 -12.66
C LEU A 195 11.49 27.28 -12.63
N PRO A 196 10.15 27.42 -12.75
CA PRO A 196 9.26 26.27 -12.87
C PRO A 196 9.41 25.54 -14.21
N VAL A 197 9.57 24.21 -14.14
CA VAL A 197 9.68 23.33 -15.31
C VAL A 197 8.56 22.31 -15.31
N MET A 198 7.86 22.16 -16.44
CA MET A 198 6.87 21.11 -16.65
C MET A 198 7.52 19.88 -17.29
N PHE A 199 6.96 18.70 -17.03
CA PHE A 199 7.36 17.44 -17.67
C PHE A 199 6.18 16.85 -18.45
N GLY A 200 6.39 16.52 -19.72
CA GLY A 200 5.32 15.94 -20.56
C GLY A 200 5.49 16.24 -22.05
N MET A 201 4.47 16.78 -22.70
CA MET A 201 4.51 17.12 -24.14
C MET A 201 3.99 18.54 -24.36
N LEU A 202 4.64 19.28 -25.24
CA LEU A 202 4.15 20.57 -25.71
C LEU A 202 4.46 20.71 -27.19
N ARG A 203 3.42 20.96 -27.99
CA ARG A 203 3.54 21.26 -29.41
C ARG A 203 2.67 22.46 -29.77
N ILE A 204 3.27 23.38 -30.52
CA ILE A 204 2.62 24.58 -31.03
C ILE A 204 2.72 24.50 -32.55
N SER A 205 1.59 24.61 -33.24
CA SER A 205 1.52 24.57 -34.69
C SER A 205 0.57 25.64 -35.20
N PRO A 206 0.95 26.40 -36.24
CA PRO A 206 -0.01 27.23 -36.96
C PRO A 206 -1.02 26.33 -37.68
N ALA A 207 -2.28 26.70 -37.62
CA ALA A 207 -3.39 25.99 -38.21
C ALA A 207 -4.25 26.96 -39.04
N LYS A 208 -4.90 26.43 -40.06
CA LYS A 208 -5.85 27.18 -40.88
C LYS A 208 -7.04 26.29 -41.15
N VAL A 209 -8.24 26.83 -40.95
CA VAL A 209 -9.51 26.20 -41.33
C VAL A 209 -10.26 27.22 -42.15
N LYS A 210 -10.65 26.85 -43.38
CA LYS A 210 -11.23 27.80 -44.36
C LYS A 210 -10.30 29.00 -44.60
N SER A 211 -10.73 30.22 -44.30
CA SER A 211 -9.94 31.46 -44.45
C SER A 211 -9.27 31.91 -43.15
N THR A 212 -9.64 31.37 -42.00
CA THR A 212 -9.17 31.83 -40.69
C THR A 212 -7.93 31.06 -40.26
N SER A 213 -6.84 31.78 -39.97
CA SER A 213 -5.61 31.20 -39.42
C SER A 213 -5.57 31.39 -37.90
N PHE A 214 -5.08 30.39 -37.18
CA PHE A 214 -5.01 30.40 -35.73
C PHE A 214 -3.84 29.56 -35.22
N THR A 215 -3.41 29.81 -33.98
CA THR A 215 -2.38 28.99 -33.33
C THR A 215 -3.05 27.85 -32.60
N PHE A 216 -2.72 26.60 -32.95
CA PHE A 216 -3.14 25.41 -32.25
C PHE A 216 -2.00 24.91 -31.36
N ALA A 217 -2.27 24.66 -30.08
CA ALA A 217 -1.30 24.07 -29.18
C ALA A 217 -1.90 22.92 -28.38
N LEU A 218 -1.11 21.87 -28.19
CA LEU A 218 -1.44 20.75 -27.31
C LEU A 218 -0.37 20.68 -26.23
N ILE A 219 -0.82 20.74 -24.98
CA ILE A 219 0.03 20.70 -23.79
C ILE A 219 -0.43 19.52 -22.94
N THR A 220 0.46 18.56 -22.68
CA THR A 220 0.23 17.49 -21.71
C THR A 220 1.24 17.64 -20.58
N ARG A 221 0.74 17.88 -19.38
CA ARG A 221 1.51 18.01 -18.14
C ARG A 221 1.38 16.73 -17.32
N ARG A 222 2.50 16.16 -16.89
CA ARG A 222 2.54 14.99 -16.00
C ARG A 222 2.75 15.43 -14.57
N SER A 223 1.99 14.83 -13.66
CA SER A 223 2.10 15.11 -12.23
C SER A 223 3.44 14.65 -11.67
N ARG A 224 4.06 15.48 -10.81
CA ARG A 224 5.24 15.12 -10.00
C ARG A 224 4.89 14.06 -8.95
N HIS A 225 3.64 14.00 -8.51
CA HIS A 225 3.20 13.06 -7.49
C HIS A 225 3.01 11.67 -8.11
N ARG A 226 3.58 10.65 -7.46
CA ARG A 226 3.49 9.23 -7.86
C ARG A 226 3.87 8.96 -9.33
N GLY A 227 4.80 9.73 -9.88
CA GLY A 227 5.35 9.51 -11.22
C GLY A 227 6.19 8.23 -11.28
N GLY A 228 5.89 7.34 -12.23
CA GLY A 228 6.73 6.15 -12.39
C GLY A 228 6.55 5.34 -13.68
N THR A 229 7.38 4.32 -13.83
CA THR A 229 7.32 3.36 -14.94
C THR A 229 6.15 2.39 -14.77
N ARG A 230 5.75 1.75 -15.87
CA ARG A 230 4.49 1.02 -16.00
C ARG A 230 4.17 0.03 -14.87
N TYR A 231 5.13 -0.81 -14.47
CA TYR A 231 4.89 -1.83 -13.45
C TYR A 231 5.21 -1.37 -12.02
N PHE A 232 6.00 -0.30 -11.88
CA PHE A 232 6.53 0.12 -10.58
C PHE A 232 5.73 1.24 -9.91
N SER A 233 4.80 1.87 -10.63
CA SER A 233 3.85 2.84 -10.10
C SER A 233 2.45 2.62 -10.71
N ARG A 234 1.51 2.09 -9.92
CA ARG A 234 0.08 1.88 -10.28
C ARG A 234 -0.83 2.17 -9.09
N GLY A 235 -2.10 2.50 -9.32
CA GLY A 235 -3.06 2.77 -8.24
C GLY A 235 -2.87 4.12 -7.55
N ILE A 236 -3.48 4.26 -6.37
CA ILE A 236 -3.50 5.46 -5.52
C ILE A 236 -2.54 5.33 -4.31
N ASP A 237 -2.04 6.43 -3.76
CA ASP A 237 -1.40 6.50 -2.43
C ASP A 237 -2.37 6.93 -1.32
N GLU A 238 -1.90 6.95 -0.07
CA GLU A 238 -2.69 7.32 1.10
C GLU A 238 -3.05 8.83 1.15
N GLN A 239 -2.28 9.64 0.42
CA GLN A 239 -2.47 11.08 0.27
C GLN A 239 -3.55 11.40 -0.78
N GLY A 240 -3.93 10.44 -1.63
CA GLY A 240 -4.94 10.60 -2.67
C GLY A 240 -4.35 10.92 -4.06
N HIS A 241 -3.03 10.78 -4.25
CA HIS A 241 -2.40 10.95 -5.55
C HIS A 241 -2.39 9.62 -6.31
N VAL A 242 -2.89 9.68 -7.54
CA VAL A 242 -2.90 8.52 -8.45
C VAL A 242 -1.64 8.50 -9.30
N SER A 243 -1.19 7.28 -9.59
CA SER A 243 -0.02 7.08 -10.44
C SER A 243 -0.26 7.65 -11.85
N ASN A 244 0.78 8.28 -12.39
CA ASN A 244 0.84 8.74 -13.78
C ASN A 244 -0.34 9.63 -14.19
N TYR A 245 -0.78 10.46 -13.26
CA TYR A 245 -1.76 11.50 -13.51
C TYR A 245 -1.23 12.50 -14.54
N ASN A 246 -2.02 12.77 -15.58
CA ASN A 246 -1.71 13.74 -16.61
C ASN A 246 -2.92 14.66 -16.86
N GLU A 247 -2.63 15.94 -17.06
CA GLU A 247 -3.58 16.92 -17.58
C GLU A 247 -3.20 17.24 -19.02
N THR A 248 -4.15 17.10 -19.96
CA THR A 248 -3.97 17.45 -21.37
C THR A 248 -4.87 18.64 -21.68
N GLU A 249 -4.26 19.74 -22.12
CA GLU A 249 -4.93 20.96 -22.51
C GLU A 249 -4.72 21.23 -24.00
N GLN A 250 -5.83 21.39 -24.70
CA GLN A 250 -5.89 21.83 -26.08
C GLN A 250 -6.20 23.32 -26.12
N VAL A 251 -5.39 24.10 -26.84
CA VAL A 251 -5.47 25.55 -26.89
C VAL A 251 -5.60 26.02 -28.33
N VAL A 252 -6.55 26.91 -28.58
CA VAL A 252 -6.75 27.62 -29.84
C VAL A 252 -6.63 29.11 -29.56
N ILE A 253 -5.69 29.77 -30.23
CA ILE A 253 -5.50 31.23 -30.13
C ILE A 253 -5.86 31.86 -31.48
N LEU A 254 -6.90 32.68 -31.47
CA LEU A 254 -7.35 33.45 -32.63
C LEU A 254 -6.71 34.84 -32.62
N ASN A 255 -6.45 35.38 -33.81
CA ASN A 255 -5.89 36.73 -34.02
C ASN A 255 -4.49 36.93 -33.40
N ASP A 256 -3.69 35.86 -33.33
CA ASP A 256 -2.31 35.92 -32.87
C ASP A 256 -1.40 36.51 -33.97
N THR A 257 -1.15 37.82 -33.91
CA THR A 257 -0.22 38.52 -34.81
C THR A 257 1.26 38.19 -34.54
N THR A 258 1.55 37.40 -33.49
CA THR A 258 2.92 37.11 -33.02
C THR A 258 3.37 35.65 -33.25
N GLY A 259 2.51 34.80 -33.83
CA GLY A 259 2.71 33.34 -33.95
C GLY A 259 3.74 32.84 -34.97
N GLY A 260 4.43 33.72 -35.69
CA GLY A 260 5.46 33.34 -36.68
C GLY A 260 6.86 33.13 -36.08
N LEU A 261 7.61 32.15 -36.58
CA LEU A 261 9.04 31.93 -36.26
C LEU A 261 9.98 33.02 -36.84
N SER A 262 9.47 33.92 -37.68
CA SER A 262 10.25 34.89 -38.48
C SER A 262 10.46 36.27 -37.83
N GLY A 263 9.99 36.51 -36.60
CA GLY A 263 10.20 37.78 -35.90
C GLY A 263 11.34 37.70 -34.88
N PHE A 264 12.58 38.00 -35.30
CA PHE A 264 13.76 38.05 -34.42
C PHE A 264 14.07 39.46 -33.88
N GLU A 265 13.30 40.49 -34.21
CA GLU A 265 13.54 41.83 -33.68
C GLU A 265 12.54 42.19 -32.58
N GLY A 266 13.05 42.24 -31.35
CA GLY A 266 12.50 43.12 -30.33
C GLY A 266 12.77 44.57 -30.74
N GLY A 267 11.88 45.13 -31.54
CA GLY A 267 11.93 46.52 -31.99
C GLY A 267 10.60 47.20 -31.70
N GLN A 268 10.66 48.35 -31.05
CA GLN A 268 9.55 49.25 -30.79
C GLN A 268 8.72 49.49 -32.06
N SER A 269 7.50 48.97 -32.12
CA SER A 269 6.47 49.46 -33.03
C SER A 269 5.33 50.06 -32.22
N MET A 270 5.62 51.21 -31.61
CA MET A 270 4.60 52.23 -31.38
C MET A 270 4.23 52.80 -32.75
N THR A 271 3.37 52.10 -33.50
CA THR A 271 2.69 52.69 -34.64
C THR A 271 1.37 53.29 -34.15
N ASN A 272 1.34 54.61 -34.15
CA ASN A 272 0.20 55.48 -33.90
C ASN A 272 -1.13 54.93 -34.45
N GLY A 273 -2.14 54.91 -33.59
CA GLY A 273 -3.52 55.28 -33.91
C GLY A 273 -4.21 54.54 -35.07
N LYS A 274 -4.59 53.28 -34.84
CA LYS A 274 -5.83 52.57 -35.28
C LYS A 274 -5.56 51.07 -35.39
N SER A 275 -5.75 50.33 -34.29
CA SER A 275 -5.82 48.87 -34.33
C SER A 275 -7.24 48.46 -34.73
N LEU A 276 -7.52 48.46 -36.03
CA LEU A 276 -8.78 47.96 -36.63
C LEU A 276 -8.67 46.43 -36.86
N GLY A 277 -8.25 45.69 -35.84
CA GLY A 277 -8.11 44.23 -35.87
C GLY A 277 -8.95 43.60 -34.75
N PRO A 278 -9.51 42.39 -34.95
CA PRO A 278 -10.27 41.70 -33.92
C PRO A 278 -9.39 41.33 -32.72
N ASP A 279 -9.94 41.47 -31.50
CA ASP A 279 -9.23 41.19 -30.24
C ASP A 279 -8.67 39.75 -30.20
N LEU A 280 -7.52 39.56 -29.53
CA LEU A 280 -6.91 38.24 -29.35
C LEU A 280 -7.79 37.39 -28.43
N GLN A 281 -8.16 36.19 -28.89
CA GLN A 281 -9.01 35.26 -28.13
C GLN A 281 -8.27 33.97 -27.84
N VAL A 282 -8.35 33.53 -26.59
CA VAL A 282 -7.77 32.27 -26.10
C VAL A 282 -8.90 31.33 -25.72
N LEU A 283 -8.94 30.18 -26.39
CA LEU A 283 -9.91 29.12 -26.18
C LEU A 283 -9.13 27.90 -25.67
N ALA A 284 -9.47 27.34 -24.51
CA ALA A 284 -8.77 26.20 -23.93
C ALA A 284 -9.73 25.11 -23.45
N PHE A 285 -9.38 23.86 -23.73
CA PHE A 285 -10.14 22.68 -23.30
C PHE A 285 -9.22 21.70 -22.58
N VAL A 286 -9.54 21.40 -21.32
CA VAL A 286 -8.76 20.54 -20.44
C VAL A 286 -9.42 19.16 -20.31
N GLN A 287 -8.60 18.12 -20.35
CA GLN A 287 -8.97 16.74 -20.08
C GLN A 287 -7.95 16.10 -19.13
N THR A 288 -8.35 15.10 -18.36
CA THR A 288 -7.45 14.42 -17.41
C THR A 288 -7.38 12.92 -17.70
N ARG A 289 -6.28 12.31 -17.28
CA ARG A 289 -6.12 10.85 -17.27
C ARG A 289 -5.22 10.44 -16.11
N GLY A 290 -5.38 9.21 -15.63
CA GLY A 290 -4.53 8.67 -14.59
C GLY A 290 -4.83 7.21 -14.32
N SER A 291 -4.08 6.62 -13.39
CA SER A 291 -4.38 5.27 -12.91
C SER A 291 -5.75 5.22 -12.22
N VAL A 292 -6.32 4.02 -12.19
CA VAL A 292 -7.56 3.73 -11.46
C VAL A 292 -7.30 3.97 -9.96
N PRO A 293 -8.13 4.77 -9.26
CA PRO A 293 -7.90 5.21 -7.88
C PRO A 293 -8.23 4.14 -6.82
N VAL A 294 -7.76 2.91 -7.03
CA VAL A 294 -7.82 1.80 -6.07
C VAL A 294 -6.40 1.43 -5.64
N TYR A 295 -6.24 0.70 -4.53
CA TYR A 295 -4.93 0.14 -4.16
C TYR A 295 -4.69 -1.15 -4.95
N TRP A 296 -3.87 -1.06 -6.00
CA TRP A 296 -3.50 -2.20 -6.82
C TRP A 296 -2.07 -2.12 -7.33
N ALA A 297 -1.48 -3.28 -7.58
CA ALA A 297 -0.14 -3.42 -8.11
C ALA A 297 -0.04 -4.59 -9.09
N GLU A 298 0.95 -4.54 -9.98
CA GLU A 298 1.35 -5.67 -10.80
C GLU A 298 2.72 -6.15 -10.34
N VAL A 299 2.77 -7.35 -9.76
CA VAL A 299 4.04 -7.91 -9.29
C VAL A 299 4.79 -8.48 -10.48
N ASN A 300 5.93 -7.88 -10.83
CA ASN A 300 6.76 -8.39 -11.90
C ASN A 300 7.41 -9.72 -11.48
N ASN A 301 7.04 -10.80 -12.17
CA ASN A 301 7.57 -12.15 -11.99
C ASN A 301 8.10 -12.74 -13.32
N LEU A 302 8.46 -11.88 -14.28
CA LEU A 302 8.98 -12.21 -15.63
C LEU A 302 8.03 -12.99 -16.55
N ARG A 303 6.85 -13.40 -16.06
CA ARG A 303 5.79 -13.91 -16.93
C ARG A 303 5.43 -12.83 -17.96
N TYR A 304 5.06 -13.25 -19.18
CA TYR A 304 4.61 -12.35 -20.24
C TYR A 304 3.50 -11.38 -19.77
N VAL A 305 2.69 -11.84 -18.82
CA VAL A 305 1.69 -11.04 -18.10
C VAL A 305 1.95 -11.14 -16.60
N PRO A 306 2.29 -10.03 -15.91
CA PRO A 306 2.48 -10.02 -14.45
C PRO A 306 1.15 -10.24 -13.73
N LYS A 307 1.22 -10.77 -12.50
CA LYS A 307 0.01 -11.03 -11.69
C LYS A 307 -0.51 -9.72 -11.11
N LEU A 308 -1.80 -9.47 -11.31
CA LEU A 308 -2.53 -8.34 -10.76
C LEU A 308 -2.98 -8.64 -9.33
N GLN A 309 -2.79 -7.67 -8.43
CA GLN A 309 -3.25 -7.72 -7.05
C GLN A 309 -4.03 -6.44 -6.73
N VAL A 310 -5.25 -6.59 -6.21
CA VAL A 310 -6.11 -5.50 -5.75
C VAL A 310 -6.38 -5.72 -4.27
N ARG A 311 -6.15 -4.69 -3.44
CA ARG A 311 -6.53 -4.73 -2.01
C ARG A 311 -8.04 -4.53 -1.87
N SER A 312 -8.58 -4.78 -0.68
CA SER A 312 -10.01 -4.60 -0.42
C SER A 312 -10.43 -3.15 -0.68
N VAL A 313 -11.58 -2.97 -1.33
CA VAL A 313 -12.05 -1.65 -1.78
C VAL A 313 -12.26 -0.72 -0.60
N GLU A 314 -12.68 -1.24 0.56
CA GLU A 314 -12.95 -0.46 1.76
C GLU A 314 -11.72 0.32 2.24
N THR A 315 -10.52 -0.25 2.09
CA THR A 315 -9.27 0.43 2.48
C THR A 315 -8.97 1.64 1.61
N ALA A 316 -9.34 1.61 0.33
CA ALA A 316 -9.06 2.67 -0.63
C ALA A 316 -10.05 3.84 -0.57
N VAL A 317 -11.20 3.69 0.11
CA VAL A 317 -12.28 4.69 0.12
C VAL A 317 -11.80 6.05 0.61
N GLN A 318 -11.01 6.11 1.68
CA GLN A 318 -10.54 7.40 2.22
C GLN A 318 -9.56 8.11 1.28
N ALA A 319 -8.61 7.37 0.69
CA ALA A 319 -7.68 7.93 -0.28
C ALA A 319 -8.40 8.39 -1.55
N ALA A 320 -9.34 7.59 -2.05
CA ALA A 320 -10.16 7.92 -3.21
C ALA A 320 -11.05 9.14 -2.95
N ARG A 321 -11.59 9.29 -1.74
CA ARG A 321 -12.35 10.48 -1.33
C ARG A 321 -11.50 11.74 -1.45
N LYS A 322 -10.30 11.77 -0.83
CA LYS A 322 -9.37 12.91 -0.95
C LYS A 322 -9.04 13.23 -2.41
N HIS A 323 -8.81 12.18 -3.21
CA HIS A 323 -8.52 12.32 -4.62
C HIS A 323 -9.66 13.00 -5.38
N PHE A 324 -10.89 12.52 -5.23
CA PHE A 324 -12.03 13.06 -5.96
C PHE A 324 -12.48 14.41 -5.43
N GLU A 325 -12.35 14.69 -4.13
CA GLU A 325 -12.53 16.03 -3.57
C GLU A 325 -11.56 17.04 -4.22
N GLU A 326 -10.28 16.68 -4.38
CA GLU A 326 -9.32 17.50 -5.12
C GLU A 326 -9.73 17.67 -6.60
N GLN A 327 -10.14 16.59 -7.28
CA GLN A 327 -10.58 16.66 -8.68
C GLN A 327 -11.82 17.56 -8.85
N ILE A 328 -12.78 17.48 -7.93
CA ILE A 328 -14.00 18.29 -7.96
C ILE A 328 -13.68 19.74 -7.67
N ARG A 329 -12.80 20.01 -6.71
CA ARG A 329 -12.35 21.38 -6.39
C ARG A 329 -11.66 22.04 -7.57
N VAL A 330 -10.82 21.30 -8.31
CA VAL A 330 -10.02 21.87 -9.41
C VAL A 330 -10.77 21.92 -10.74
N TYR A 331 -11.56 20.91 -11.07
CA TYR A 331 -12.18 20.76 -12.40
C TYR A 331 -13.71 20.79 -12.40
N GLY A 332 -14.34 20.79 -11.22
CA GLY A 332 -15.79 20.73 -11.10
C GLY A 332 -16.34 19.31 -11.33
N THR A 333 -17.29 19.18 -12.25
CA THR A 333 -17.97 17.90 -12.49
C THR A 333 -17.06 16.93 -13.24
N ASN A 334 -16.95 15.68 -12.77
CA ASN A 334 -15.99 14.72 -13.31
C ASN A 334 -16.71 13.54 -13.98
N TYR A 335 -16.48 13.36 -15.28
CA TYR A 335 -16.94 12.20 -16.05
C TYR A 335 -15.84 11.15 -16.11
N LEU A 336 -16.00 10.06 -15.36
CA LEU A 336 -15.02 8.99 -15.17
C LEU A 336 -15.25 7.91 -16.24
N VAL A 337 -14.54 8.01 -17.36
CA VAL A 337 -14.63 7.06 -18.47
C VAL A 337 -13.67 5.90 -18.23
N ASN A 338 -14.21 4.72 -17.93
CA ASN A 338 -13.44 3.52 -17.67
C ASN A 338 -13.37 2.60 -18.90
N LEU A 339 -12.18 2.46 -19.49
CA LEU A 339 -11.94 1.67 -20.71
C LEU A 339 -11.36 0.27 -20.44
N VAL A 340 -11.46 -0.20 -19.20
CA VAL A 340 -10.93 -1.49 -18.72
C VAL A 340 -11.80 -2.63 -19.25
N ASN A 341 -11.22 -3.78 -19.63
CA ASN A 341 -11.97 -4.86 -20.27
C ASN A 341 -12.95 -5.55 -19.31
N GLN A 342 -14.11 -6.00 -19.82
CA GLN A 342 -15.14 -6.65 -19.00
C GLN A 342 -14.76 -8.06 -18.56
N LYS A 343 -13.92 -8.75 -19.34
CA LYS A 343 -13.58 -10.16 -19.12
C LYS A 343 -12.08 -10.33 -18.88
N GLY A 344 -11.76 -11.27 -17.99
CA GLY A 344 -10.40 -11.70 -17.73
C GLY A 344 -9.70 -10.84 -16.68
N ARG A 345 -8.38 -10.66 -16.80
CA ARG A 345 -7.55 -10.08 -15.72
C ARG A 345 -7.95 -8.66 -15.31
N GLU A 346 -8.48 -7.87 -16.24
CA GLU A 346 -8.80 -6.46 -16.05
C GLU A 346 -10.11 -6.27 -15.26
N GLU A 347 -10.96 -7.31 -15.21
CA GLU A 347 -12.27 -7.29 -14.58
C GLU A 347 -12.20 -7.01 -13.07
N GLN A 348 -11.17 -7.51 -12.38
CA GLN A 348 -10.98 -7.29 -10.95
C GLN A 348 -10.79 -5.80 -10.62
N VAL A 349 -10.01 -5.07 -11.43
CA VAL A 349 -9.82 -3.63 -11.26
C VAL A 349 -11.06 -2.84 -11.66
N LYS A 350 -11.76 -3.29 -12.72
CA LYS A 350 -13.05 -2.69 -13.10
C LYS A 350 -14.05 -2.78 -11.94
N SER A 351 -14.29 -3.98 -11.44
CA SER A 351 -15.25 -4.24 -10.36
C SER A 351 -14.88 -3.46 -9.09
N ALA A 352 -13.58 -3.44 -8.74
CA ALA A 352 -13.11 -2.66 -7.60
C ALA A 352 -13.34 -1.15 -7.77
N TYR A 353 -13.12 -0.60 -8.98
CA TYR A 353 -13.35 0.82 -9.23
C TYR A 353 -14.83 1.18 -9.21
N GLU A 354 -15.66 0.33 -9.79
CA GLU A 354 -17.10 0.50 -9.82
C GLU A 354 -17.69 0.47 -8.41
N GLN A 355 -17.31 -0.53 -7.61
CA GLN A 355 -17.68 -0.62 -6.19
C GLN A 355 -17.19 0.60 -5.40
N LEU A 356 -15.97 1.07 -5.67
CA LEU A 356 -15.42 2.27 -5.02
C LEU A 356 -16.27 3.51 -5.30
N VAL A 357 -16.65 3.75 -6.57
CA VAL A 357 -17.49 4.90 -6.93
C VAL A 357 -18.87 4.78 -6.28
N ARG A 358 -19.47 3.58 -6.25
CA ARG A 358 -20.74 3.33 -5.54
C ARG A 358 -20.66 3.68 -4.06
N LEU A 359 -19.55 3.37 -3.40
CA LEU A 359 -19.34 3.72 -1.98
C LEU A 359 -19.13 5.22 -1.72
N LEU A 360 -18.79 6.00 -2.76
CA LEU A 360 -18.57 7.45 -2.65
C LEU A 360 -19.83 8.28 -2.92
N LEU A 361 -20.76 7.79 -3.73
CA LEU A 361 -22.03 8.46 -4.07
C LEU A 361 -23.03 8.34 -2.90
N SER A 362 -23.89 9.36 -2.68
CA SER A 362 -24.91 9.29 -1.62
C SER A 362 -26.13 8.44 -2.01
N SER A 363 -26.50 8.46 -3.29
CA SER A 363 -27.45 7.55 -3.93
C SER A 363 -26.98 7.30 -5.37
N SER A 364 -27.25 6.12 -5.92
CA SER A 364 -26.81 5.76 -7.27
C SER A 364 -27.95 5.11 -8.05
N THR A 365 -28.28 5.66 -9.21
CA THR A 365 -29.12 4.99 -10.20
C THR A 365 -28.23 4.28 -11.22
N GLU A 366 -28.51 3.01 -11.45
CA GLU A 366 -27.86 2.20 -12.47
C GLU A 366 -28.70 2.25 -13.75
N SER A 367 -28.13 2.82 -14.81
CA SER A 367 -28.70 2.71 -16.15
C SER A 367 -27.80 1.84 -17.02
N THR A 368 -28.43 0.87 -17.67
CA THR A 368 -27.81 0.10 -18.76
C THR A 368 -28.61 0.40 -20.01
N GLU A 369 -28.12 1.32 -20.84
CA GLU A 369 -28.76 1.64 -22.11
C GLU A 369 -28.27 0.69 -23.19
N ALA A 370 -29.22 0.03 -23.86
CA ALA A 370 -29.02 -0.72 -25.10
C ALA A 370 -29.80 0.00 -26.21
N ASN A 371 -29.14 0.35 -27.31
CA ASN A 371 -29.78 1.03 -28.44
C ASN A 371 -30.63 0.06 -29.29
N ASP A 372 -31.71 0.55 -29.92
CA ASP A 372 -32.61 -0.23 -30.80
C ASP A 372 -31.92 -0.84 -32.04
N VAL A 373 -30.69 -0.44 -32.34
CA VAL A 373 -29.90 -0.91 -33.49
C VAL A 373 -28.80 -1.90 -33.07
N THR A 374 -28.41 -1.94 -31.79
CA THR A 374 -27.28 -2.75 -31.29
C THR A 374 -27.44 -3.16 -29.82
N PRO A 375 -27.11 -4.41 -29.43
CA PRO A 375 -27.17 -4.88 -28.05
C PRO A 375 -25.98 -4.34 -27.23
N GLU A 376 -25.91 -3.03 -27.05
CA GLU A 376 -24.84 -2.35 -26.31
C GLU A 376 -25.17 -2.32 -24.80
N LYS A 377 -24.16 -2.46 -23.95
CA LYS A 377 -24.30 -2.29 -22.49
C LYS A 377 -23.34 -1.20 -22.04
N ILE A 378 -23.65 0.07 -22.37
CA ILE A 378 -23.01 1.20 -21.69
C ILE A 378 -23.58 1.17 -20.27
N HIS A 379 -22.71 1.01 -19.29
CA HIS A 379 -23.10 0.94 -17.90
C HIS A 379 -22.71 2.25 -17.23
N THR A 380 -23.71 3.04 -16.86
CA THR A 380 -23.52 4.35 -16.26
C THR A 380 -24.00 4.31 -14.82
N LEU A 381 -23.21 4.93 -13.93
CA LEU A 381 -23.58 5.20 -12.54
C LEU A 381 -23.67 6.72 -12.37
N GLU A 382 -24.88 7.19 -12.10
CA GLU A 382 -25.17 8.61 -11.85
C GLU A 382 -25.85 8.80 -10.48
N PRO A 383 -25.67 9.97 -9.83
CA PRO A 383 -26.39 10.32 -8.63
C PRO A 383 -27.80 10.85 -8.93
N ASP A 384 -28.78 10.50 -8.09
CA ASP A 384 -30.19 10.93 -8.28
C ASP A 384 -30.41 12.41 -7.98
N LYS A 385 -29.72 12.90 -6.93
CA LYS A 385 -29.78 14.29 -6.46
C LYS A 385 -28.41 14.66 -5.90
N THR A 386 -27.99 15.91 -6.14
CA THR A 386 -26.76 16.45 -5.55
C THR A 386 -26.99 16.77 -4.08
N GLN A 387 -26.48 15.93 -3.17
CA GLN A 387 -26.53 16.15 -1.72
C GLN A 387 -25.13 16.36 -1.12
N LYS A 388 -24.12 15.67 -1.64
CA LYS A 388 -22.70 15.77 -1.28
C LYS A 388 -21.87 16.26 -2.46
N GLU A 389 -20.70 16.83 -2.19
CA GLU A 389 -19.77 17.25 -3.25
C GLU A 389 -19.37 16.08 -4.17
N THR A 390 -19.32 14.85 -3.63
CA THR A 390 -19.01 13.62 -4.38
C THR A 390 -20.09 13.21 -5.37
N ASP A 391 -21.29 13.79 -5.32
CA ASP A 391 -22.36 13.56 -6.30
C ASP A 391 -22.15 14.34 -7.62
N ARG A 392 -20.95 14.92 -7.80
CA ARG A 392 -20.48 15.48 -9.08
C ARG A 392 -19.64 14.48 -9.89
N LEU A 393 -19.62 13.21 -9.47
CA LEU A 393 -18.93 12.12 -10.13
C LEU A 393 -19.93 11.33 -10.98
N HIS A 394 -19.63 11.19 -12.27
CA HIS A 394 -20.40 10.37 -13.21
C HIS A 394 -19.51 9.26 -13.72
N TYR A 395 -19.83 8.00 -13.44
CA TYR A 395 -19.00 6.88 -13.89
C TYR A 395 -19.61 6.23 -15.14
N VAL A 396 -18.82 6.21 -16.21
CA VAL A 396 -19.22 5.66 -17.52
C VAL A 396 -18.26 4.52 -17.87
N TYR A 397 -18.80 3.31 -17.94
CA TYR A 397 -18.04 2.15 -18.38
C TYR A 397 -18.22 1.90 -19.88
N PHE A 398 -17.11 1.71 -20.61
CA PHE A 398 -17.12 1.43 -22.04
C PHE A 398 -16.08 0.36 -22.42
N ASP A 399 -16.52 -0.81 -22.89
CA ASP A 399 -15.64 -1.90 -23.32
C ASP A 399 -15.04 -1.63 -24.71
N PHE A 400 -13.97 -0.85 -24.73
CA PHE A 400 -13.31 -0.44 -25.96
C PHE A 400 -12.83 -1.61 -26.84
N HIS A 401 -12.38 -2.74 -26.26
CA HIS A 401 -11.81 -3.85 -27.03
C HIS A 401 -12.87 -4.71 -27.69
N ASN A 402 -13.99 -4.96 -27.00
CA ASN A 402 -15.11 -5.66 -27.59
C ASN A 402 -15.75 -4.82 -28.69
N GLU A 403 -15.94 -3.52 -28.43
CA GLU A 403 -16.67 -2.65 -29.34
C GLU A 403 -15.89 -2.31 -30.62
N THR A 404 -14.59 -2.02 -30.51
CA THR A 404 -13.75 -1.67 -31.68
C THR A 404 -13.18 -2.89 -32.43
N LYS A 405 -13.58 -4.12 -32.04
CA LYS A 405 -13.15 -5.36 -32.69
C LYS A 405 -13.53 -5.36 -34.18
N GLY A 406 -12.54 -5.50 -35.05
CA GLY A 406 -12.74 -5.48 -36.51
C GLY A 406 -12.76 -4.08 -37.15
N LEU A 407 -12.08 -3.09 -36.56
CA LEU A 407 -11.91 -1.73 -37.11
C LEU A 407 -13.22 -0.91 -37.21
N LYS A 408 -14.24 -1.25 -36.41
CA LYS A 408 -15.54 -0.56 -36.38
C LYS A 408 -15.50 0.66 -35.44
N TRP A 409 -14.68 1.65 -35.79
CA TRP A 409 -14.42 2.83 -34.96
C TRP A 409 -15.60 3.80 -34.82
N HIS A 410 -16.63 3.73 -35.67
CA HIS A 410 -17.89 4.45 -35.45
C HIS A 410 -18.51 4.12 -34.07
N ARG A 411 -18.18 2.95 -33.50
CA ARG A 411 -18.65 2.57 -32.15
C ARG A 411 -18.03 3.39 -31.03
N ALA A 412 -16.89 4.05 -31.26
CA ALA A 412 -16.35 5.01 -30.30
C ALA A 412 -17.11 6.34 -30.33
N GLU A 413 -17.87 6.63 -31.40
CA GLU A 413 -18.76 7.81 -31.47
C GLU A 413 -19.97 7.64 -30.54
N LEU A 414 -20.40 6.40 -30.27
CA LEU A 414 -21.46 6.11 -29.28
C LEU A 414 -21.11 6.63 -27.89
N LEU A 415 -19.85 6.48 -27.47
CA LEU A 415 -19.35 7.05 -26.22
C LEU A 415 -19.42 8.58 -26.25
N MET A 416 -19.16 9.20 -27.42
CA MET A 416 -19.24 10.65 -27.58
C MET A 416 -20.69 11.13 -27.51
N ASP A 417 -21.63 10.41 -28.12
CA ASP A 417 -23.06 10.77 -28.07
C ASP A 417 -23.59 10.78 -26.63
N HIS A 418 -23.21 9.78 -25.82
CA HIS A 418 -23.57 9.74 -24.40
C HIS A 418 -22.92 10.88 -23.58
N LEU A 419 -21.67 11.25 -23.88
CA LEU A 419 -20.96 12.31 -23.16
C LEU A 419 -21.33 13.73 -23.64
N LYS A 420 -21.94 13.88 -24.82
CA LYS A 420 -22.15 15.16 -25.51
C LYS A 420 -22.94 16.16 -24.69
N ASP A 421 -24.00 15.71 -24.01
CA ASP A 421 -24.85 16.58 -23.18
C ASP A 421 -24.08 17.08 -21.95
N GLY A 422 -23.33 16.20 -21.29
CA GLY A 422 -22.48 16.56 -20.14
C GLY A 422 -21.33 17.48 -20.51
N LEU A 423 -20.71 17.26 -21.67
CA LEU A 423 -19.66 18.09 -22.23
C LEU A 423 -20.16 19.49 -22.63
N SER A 424 -21.32 19.57 -23.28
CA SER A 424 -21.92 20.85 -23.69
C SER A 424 -22.29 21.72 -22.49
N ARG A 425 -22.80 21.12 -21.40
CA ARG A 425 -23.03 21.83 -20.13
C ARG A 425 -21.73 22.29 -19.46
N GLY A 426 -20.68 21.48 -19.55
CA GLY A 426 -19.36 21.76 -18.99
C GLY A 426 -18.62 22.91 -19.67
N GLY A 427 -18.85 23.07 -20.96
CA GLY A 427 -18.23 24.10 -21.79
C GLY A 427 -16.71 23.98 -21.90
N TYR A 428 -16.08 25.06 -22.35
CA TYR A 428 -14.63 25.23 -22.41
C TYR A 428 -14.25 26.65 -21.96
N PHE A 429 -12.97 26.88 -21.68
CA PHE A 429 -12.48 28.19 -21.27
C PHE A 429 -12.38 29.15 -22.46
N ARG A 430 -12.93 30.36 -22.32
CA ARG A 430 -12.81 31.45 -23.31
C ARG A 430 -12.38 32.73 -22.60
N GLY A 431 -11.21 33.24 -22.97
CA GLY A 431 -10.69 34.53 -22.52
C GLY A 431 -10.42 35.45 -23.71
N VAL A 432 -10.72 36.74 -23.56
CA VAL A 432 -10.41 37.76 -24.57
C VAL A 432 -9.44 38.77 -23.97
N GLU A 433 -8.37 39.09 -24.69
CA GLU A 433 -7.42 40.09 -24.24
C GLU A 433 -8.00 41.48 -24.46
N ASN A 434 -8.10 42.28 -23.40
CA ASN A 434 -8.60 43.65 -23.48
C ASN A 434 -7.43 44.62 -23.75
N PRO A 435 -7.39 45.29 -24.92
CA PRO A 435 -6.31 46.21 -25.27
C PRO A 435 -6.19 47.42 -24.33
N ALA A 436 -7.23 47.73 -23.55
CA ALA A 436 -7.26 48.86 -22.62
C ALA A 436 -6.58 48.59 -21.27
N LEU A 437 -6.25 47.33 -20.95
CA LEU A 437 -5.57 46.96 -19.70
C LEU A 437 -4.05 46.83 -19.92
N PRO A 438 -3.19 47.53 -19.14
CA PRO A 438 -1.73 47.57 -19.37
C PRO A 438 -0.95 46.26 -19.13
N SER A 439 -1.62 45.12 -18.94
CA SER A 439 -1.02 43.89 -18.42
C SER A 439 -1.28 42.61 -19.23
N GLY A 440 -1.96 42.69 -20.39
CA GLY A 440 -2.32 41.50 -21.17
C GLY A 440 -3.20 40.51 -20.40
N GLN A 441 -3.98 41.01 -19.43
CA GLN A 441 -4.96 40.21 -18.68
C GLN A 441 -6.10 39.78 -19.60
N LEU A 442 -6.49 38.51 -19.47
CA LEU A 442 -7.63 37.95 -20.19
C LEU A 442 -8.91 38.27 -19.43
N GLU A 443 -9.84 38.96 -20.06
CA GLU A 443 -11.21 39.06 -19.59
C GLU A 443 -11.90 37.70 -19.80
N ILE A 444 -12.35 37.09 -18.71
CA ILE A 444 -12.96 35.76 -18.71
C ILE A 444 -14.38 35.89 -19.28
N ARG A 445 -14.67 35.21 -20.40
CA ARG A 445 -16.02 35.10 -20.99
C ARG A 445 -16.73 33.82 -20.59
N SER A 446 -15.99 32.71 -20.52
CA SER A 446 -16.51 31.38 -20.19
C SER A 446 -15.47 30.59 -19.41
N LEU A 447 -15.94 29.77 -18.46
CA LEU A 447 -15.14 28.83 -17.69
C LEU A 447 -15.57 27.41 -18.02
N GLN A 448 -14.60 26.50 -18.09
CA GLN A 448 -14.85 25.07 -18.11
C GLN A 448 -15.19 24.59 -16.69
N THR A 449 -16.34 23.94 -16.55
CA THR A 449 -16.90 23.49 -15.26
C THR A 449 -17.00 21.96 -15.11
N SER A 450 -16.69 21.22 -16.17
CA SER A 450 -16.59 19.76 -16.14
C SER A 450 -15.35 19.25 -16.87
N VAL A 451 -14.89 18.05 -16.50
CA VAL A 451 -13.76 17.38 -17.13
C VAL A 451 -14.08 15.90 -17.37
N VAL A 452 -13.58 15.38 -18.50
CA VAL A 452 -13.57 13.94 -18.74
C VAL A 452 -12.24 13.38 -18.27
N ARG A 453 -12.31 12.44 -17.34
CA ARG A 453 -11.19 11.67 -16.83
C ARG A 453 -11.21 10.28 -17.46
N THR A 454 -10.27 10.00 -18.35
CA THR A 454 -10.15 8.68 -18.99
C THR A 454 -9.22 7.77 -18.21
N ASN A 455 -9.71 6.58 -17.83
CA ASN A 455 -8.95 5.56 -17.12
C ASN A 455 -8.71 4.35 -18.02
N CYS A 456 -7.50 3.78 -17.95
CA CYS A 456 -7.14 2.52 -18.61
C CYS A 456 -6.08 1.78 -17.79
N MET A 457 -6.15 0.45 -17.78
CA MET A 457 -5.20 -0.39 -17.04
C MET A 457 -3.81 -0.43 -17.69
N ASP A 458 -3.70 -0.39 -19.03
CA ASP A 458 -2.47 -0.82 -19.70
C ASP A 458 -2.00 -0.04 -20.92
N CYS A 459 -2.88 0.62 -21.67
CA CYS A 459 -2.46 1.25 -22.91
C CYS A 459 -2.93 2.70 -23.01
N LEU A 460 -1.92 3.56 -23.01
CA LEU A 460 -2.01 4.95 -23.46
C LEU A 460 -2.77 5.05 -24.79
N ASP A 461 -2.63 4.05 -25.67
CA ASP A 461 -3.25 4.01 -27.00
C ASP A 461 -4.79 4.14 -26.92
N ARG A 462 -5.48 3.42 -26.01
CA ARG A 462 -6.95 3.53 -25.84
C ARG A 462 -7.33 4.93 -25.34
N THR A 463 -6.62 5.43 -24.32
CA THR A 463 -6.91 6.73 -23.73
C THR A 463 -6.64 7.88 -24.68
N ASN A 464 -5.56 7.82 -25.47
CA ASN A 464 -5.19 8.87 -26.42
C ASN A 464 -6.22 8.97 -27.56
N VAL A 465 -6.77 7.84 -28.00
CA VAL A 465 -7.86 7.85 -28.99
C VAL A 465 -9.08 8.58 -28.44
N VAL A 466 -9.59 8.19 -27.26
CA VAL A 466 -10.75 8.85 -26.64
C VAL A 466 -10.46 10.34 -26.39
N GLN A 467 -9.29 10.69 -25.87
CA GLN A 467 -8.90 12.09 -25.66
C GLN A 467 -8.82 12.90 -26.96
N SER A 468 -8.36 12.29 -28.06
CA SER A 468 -8.33 12.92 -29.38
C SER A 468 -9.74 13.15 -29.95
N MET A 469 -10.68 12.23 -29.70
CA MET A 469 -12.09 12.38 -30.11
C MET A 469 -12.76 13.53 -29.35
N LEU A 470 -12.55 13.60 -28.03
CA LEU A 470 -12.98 14.72 -27.19
C LEU A 470 -12.34 16.05 -27.66
N GLY A 471 -11.06 16.02 -28.04
CA GLY A 471 -10.35 17.18 -28.60
C GLY A 471 -10.94 17.67 -29.94
N ARG A 472 -11.31 16.74 -30.83
CA ARG A 472 -12.00 17.07 -32.11
C ARG A 472 -13.36 17.70 -31.88
N TRP A 473 -14.13 17.15 -30.95
CA TRP A 473 -15.42 17.74 -30.56
C TRP A 473 -15.22 19.16 -30.02
N ALA A 474 -14.26 19.35 -29.10
CA ALA A 474 -13.99 20.65 -28.49
C ALA A 474 -13.50 21.70 -29.49
N VAL A 475 -12.57 21.36 -30.40
CA VAL A 475 -12.10 22.34 -31.41
C VAL A 475 -13.22 22.73 -32.38
N THR A 476 -14.10 21.79 -32.72
CA THR A 476 -15.25 22.07 -33.58
C THR A 476 -16.20 23.06 -32.91
N GLN A 477 -16.55 22.83 -31.63
CA GLN A 477 -17.38 23.77 -30.87
C GLN A 477 -16.71 25.15 -30.73
N GLN A 478 -15.42 25.18 -30.39
CA GLN A 478 -14.64 26.42 -30.30
C GLN A 478 -14.66 27.24 -31.60
N LEU A 479 -14.54 26.58 -32.75
CA LEU A 479 -14.57 27.24 -34.06
C LEU A 479 -15.97 27.66 -34.50
N VAL A 480 -17.01 26.92 -34.11
CA VAL A 480 -18.42 27.30 -34.33
C VAL A 480 -18.76 28.56 -33.51
N ASP A 481 -18.41 28.57 -32.22
CA ASP A 481 -18.66 29.71 -31.33
C ASP A 481 -17.83 30.96 -31.66
N ALA A 482 -16.70 30.77 -32.35
CA ALA A 482 -15.89 31.83 -32.91
C ALA A 482 -16.41 32.35 -34.27
N GLY A 483 -17.45 31.72 -34.83
CA GLY A 483 -18.03 32.09 -36.13
C GLY A 483 -17.19 31.65 -37.35
N VAL A 484 -16.21 30.77 -37.17
CA VAL A 484 -15.37 30.24 -38.26
C VAL A 484 -16.08 29.11 -39.00
N LEU A 485 -16.80 28.26 -38.26
CA LEU A 485 -17.61 27.15 -38.79
C LEU A 485 -19.11 27.43 -38.57
N ARG A 486 -19.96 26.94 -39.46
CA ARG A 486 -21.41 26.97 -39.31
C ARG A 486 -21.87 25.82 -38.41
N PRO A 487 -22.99 25.95 -37.67
CA PRO A 487 -23.58 24.84 -36.94
C PRO A 487 -23.82 23.64 -37.87
N GLY A 488 -23.22 22.48 -37.55
CA GLY A 488 -23.30 21.25 -38.35
C GLY A 488 -22.08 20.97 -39.23
N GLU A 489 -21.19 21.94 -39.44
CA GLU A 489 -19.88 21.70 -40.07
C GLU A 489 -18.86 21.20 -39.03
N ALA A 490 -17.91 20.36 -39.46
CA ALA A 490 -16.90 19.80 -38.58
C ALA A 490 -15.49 20.28 -38.97
N ALA A 491 -14.62 20.47 -37.96
CA ALA A 491 -13.23 20.88 -38.23
C ALA A 491 -12.45 19.84 -39.06
N GLN A 492 -12.87 18.58 -39.00
CA GLN A 492 -12.30 17.45 -39.74
C GLN A 492 -12.52 17.52 -41.25
N ASP A 493 -13.46 18.35 -41.72
CA ASP A 493 -13.76 18.50 -43.15
C ASP A 493 -12.60 19.21 -43.90
N ASP A 494 -11.75 19.94 -43.17
CA ASP A 494 -10.50 20.51 -43.68
C ASP A 494 -9.35 19.51 -43.53
N GLN A 495 -8.93 18.91 -44.64
CA GLN A 495 -7.89 17.87 -44.65
C GLN A 495 -6.54 18.37 -44.11
N GLY A 496 -6.19 19.64 -44.35
CA GLY A 496 -4.92 20.21 -43.90
C GLY A 496 -4.88 20.34 -42.37
N PHE A 497 -6.00 20.75 -41.78
CA PHE A 497 -6.16 20.77 -40.33
C PHE A 497 -6.18 19.34 -39.72
N GLU A 498 -6.94 18.40 -40.30
CA GLU A 498 -7.06 17.04 -39.75
C GLU A 498 -5.72 16.28 -39.78
N ASP A 499 -4.92 16.43 -40.83
CA ASP A 499 -3.58 15.82 -40.91
C ASP A 499 -2.64 16.39 -39.84
N MET A 500 -2.68 17.70 -39.61
CA MET A 500 -1.93 18.37 -38.55
C MET A 500 -2.39 17.88 -37.17
N PHE A 501 -3.71 17.84 -36.92
CA PHE A 501 -4.30 17.39 -35.67
C PHE A 501 -3.91 15.94 -35.35
N ARG A 502 -4.04 15.03 -36.31
CA ARG A 502 -3.62 13.62 -36.16
C ARG A 502 -2.15 13.47 -35.81
N ASN A 503 -1.29 14.23 -36.48
CA ASN A 503 0.16 14.18 -36.23
C ASN A 503 0.50 14.67 -34.82
N ILE A 504 -0.11 15.77 -34.35
CA ILE A 504 0.11 16.27 -32.98
C ILE A 504 -0.35 15.26 -31.92
N TRP A 505 -1.52 14.65 -32.09
CA TRP A 505 -2.03 13.65 -31.15
C TRP A 505 -1.24 12.33 -31.19
N ALA A 506 -0.65 11.97 -32.34
CA ALA A 506 0.28 10.85 -32.44
C ALA A 506 1.60 11.15 -31.72
N ASP A 507 2.16 12.35 -31.91
CA ASP A 507 3.36 12.79 -31.20
C ASP A 507 3.13 12.83 -29.68
N ASN A 508 1.94 13.26 -29.22
CA ASN A 508 1.55 13.21 -27.81
C ASN A 508 1.57 11.78 -27.26
N ALA A 509 0.98 10.83 -27.99
CA ALA A 509 1.01 9.43 -27.62
C ALA A 509 2.44 8.90 -27.51
N ASP A 510 3.30 9.22 -28.47
CA ASP A 510 4.69 8.78 -28.48
C ASP A 510 5.50 9.35 -27.31
N VAL A 511 5.41 10.65 -27.06
CA VAL A 511 6.16 11.31 -25.97
C VAL A 511 5.72 10.78 -24.62
N VAL A 512 4.41 10.67 -24.38
CA VAL A 512 3.91 10.17 -23.10
C VAL A 512 4.23 8.69 -22.94
N SER A 513 4.10 7.89 -24.01
CA SER A 513 4.44 6.46 -23.97
C SER A 513 5.91 6.24 -23.63
N LYS A 514 6.83 7.03 -24.20
CA LYS A 514 8.27 6.93 -23.89
C LYS A 514 8.56 7.24 -22.44
N SER A 515 7.83 8.19 -21.85
CA SER A 515 7.95 8.56 -20.45
C SER A 515 7.40 7.50 -19.48
N TYR A 516 6.49 6.64 -19.94
CA TYR A 516 5.78 5.65 -19.13
C TYR A 516 6.27 4.19 -19.32
N SER A 517 6.52 3.78 -20.56
CA SER A 517 6.89 2.41 -20.98
C SER A 517 8.27 2.32 -21.64
N GLY A 518 8.96 3.45 -21.72
CA GLY A 518 10.25 3.55 -22.38
C GLY A 518 10.25 3.44 -23.90
N THR A 519 9.13 3.23 -24.57
CA THR A 519 9.07 3.10 -26.04
C THR A 519 7.98 4.01 -26.62
N GLY A 520 8.01 4.25 -27.93
CA GLY A 520 6.91 4.93 -28.62
C GLY A 520 5.58 4.19 -28.44
N ALA A 521 4.45 4.86 -28.68
CA ALA A 521 3.11 4.27 -28.56
C ALA A 521 2.93 3.12 -29.58
N LEU A 522 1.99 2.20 -29.32
CA LEU A 522 1.66 1.18 -30.32
C LEU A 522 0.54 1.72 -31.21
N LYS A 523 0.51 1.28 -32.47
CA LYS A 523 -0.51 1.71 -33.43
C LYS A 523 -0.49 3.21 -33.71
N THR A 524 0.66 3.88 -33.58
CA THR A 524 0.77 5.31 -33.93
C THR A 524 0.55 5.57 -35.42
N ASP A 525 0.85 4.59 -36.27
CA ASP A 525 0.57 4.63 -37.71
C ASP A 525 -0.93 4.78 -37.99
N PHE A 526 -1.77 4.15 -37.16
CA PHE A 526 -3.22 4.28 -37.23
C PHE A 526 -3.68 5.69 -36.84
N THR A 527 -3.13 6.29 -35.78
CA THR A 527 -3.45 7.69 -35.42
C THR A 527 -3.03 8.66 -36.51
N ARG A 528 -1.87 8.43 -37.16
CA ARG A 528 -1.35 9.29 -38.23
C ARG A 528 -2.14 9.17 -39.54
N THR A 529 -2.42 7.94 -39.98
CA THR A 529 -2.94 7.70 -41.35
C THR A 529 -4.38 7.19 -41.40
N GLY A 530 -4.98 6.84 -40.26
CA GLY A 530 -6.32 6.25 -40.17
C GLY A 530 -6.40 4.80 -40.66
N LYS A 531 -5.30 4.19 -41.12
CA LYS A 531 -5.22 2.78 -41.58
C LYS A 531 -3.98 2.11 -41.01
N ARG A 532 -4.00 0.78 -40.91
CA ARG A 532 -2.85 0.01 -40.40
C ARG A 532 -1.89 -0.33 -41.53
N THR A 533 -0.63 0.07 -41.39
CA THR A 533 0.41 -0.13 -42.41
C THR A 533 1.28 -1.35 -42.08
N ARG A 534 1.81 -2.05 -43.11
CA ARG A 534 2.73 -3.19 -42.90
C ARG A 534 3.99 -2.76 -42.14
N THR A 535 4.52 -1.58 -42.45
CA THR A 535 5.67 -0.98 -41.75
C THR A 535 5.34 -0.68 -40.29
N GLY A 536 4.15 -0.15 -40.00
CA GLY A 536 3.67 0.08 -38.64
C GLY A 536 3.51 -1.20 -37.83
N MET A 537 3.05 -2.30 -38.45
CA MET A 537 2.99 -3.60 -37.76
C MET A 537 4.36 -4.15 -37.36
N VAL A 538 5.39 -3.97 -38.19
CA VAL A 538 6.77 -4.37 -37.86
C VAL A 538 7.33 -3.49 -36.74
N GLN A 539 7.07 -2.17 -36.80
CA GLN A 539 7.46 -1.25 -35.74
C GLN A 539 6.75 -1.58 -34.42
N ASP A 540 5.47 -1.97 -34.46
CA ASP A 540 4.70 -2.41 -33.30
C ASP A 540 5.28 -3.68 -32.67
N LEU A 541 5.74 -4.63 -33.50
CA LEU A 541 6.40 -5.84 -33.02
C LEU A 541 7.72 -5.49 -32.31
N ASN A 542 8.54 -4.63 -32.91
CA ASN A 542 9.79 -4.17 -32.31
C ASN A 542 9.55 -3.39 -31.00
N ASN A 543 8.57 -2.48 -31.00
CA ASN A 543 8.16 -1.74 -29.81
C ASN A 543 7.67 -2.70 -28.72
N SER A 544 6.89 -3.73 -29.06
CA SER A 544 6.38 -4.71 -28.10
C SER A 544 7.49 -5.56 -27.48
N LEU A 545 8.46 -6.02 -28.29
CA LEU A 545 9.63 -6.74 -27.80
C LEU A 545 10.51 -5.85 -26.92
N THR A 546 10.77 -4.62 -27.37
CA THR A 546 11.55 -3.63 -26.61
C THR A 546 10.86 -3.27 -25.31
N ARG A 547 9.53 -3.14 -25.29
CA ARG A 547 8.74 -2.94 -24.06
C ARG A 547 8.89 -4.11 -23.10
N TYR A 548 8.79 -5.34 -23.59
CA TYR A 548 8.97 -6.52 -22.75
C TYR A 548 10.36 -6.52 -22.10
N ILE A 549 11.41 -6.24 -22.86
CA ILE A 549 12.78 -6.17 -22.33
C ILE A 549 12.93 -5.01 -21.35
N ARG A 550 12.52 -3.78 -21.72
CA ARG A 550 12.67 -2.60 -20.87
C ARG A 550 11.89 -2.73 -19.57
N ASN A 551 10.62 -3.14 -19.63
CA ASN A 551 9.79 -3.27 -18.44
C ASN A 551 10.31 -4.30 -17.44
N ASN A 552 10.99 -5.34 -17.92
CA ASN A 552 11.53 -6.39 -17.06
C ASN A 552 12.94 -6.11 -16.55
N PHE A 553 13.79 -5.46 -17.35
CA PHE A 553 15.22 -5.36 -17.07
C PHE A 553 15.76 -3.94 -16.90
N MET A 554 15.10 -2.91 -17.43
CA MET A 554 15.62 -1.52 -17.46
C MET A 554 14.73 -0.50 -16.74
N ASP A 555 13.48 -0.84 -16.46
CA ASP A 555 12.51 0.08 -15.85
C ASP A 555 12.74 0.30 -14.35
N GLY A 556 13.46 -0.60 -13.66
CA GLY A 556 13.87 -0.45 -12.26
C GLY A 556 14.77 0.78 -12.05
N PRO A 557 15.97 0.82 -12.67
CA PRO A 557 16.85 1.99 -12.61
C PRO A 557 16.16 3.30 -13.05
N ARG A 558 15.29 3.24 -14.06
CA ARG A 558 14.51 4.43 -14.48
C ARG A 558 13.55 4.92 -13.40
N GLN A 559 12.90 4.01 -12.68
CA GLN A 559 12.06 4.36 -11.54
C GLN A 559 12.88 4.98 -10.41
N ASP A 560 14.03 4.40 -10.10
CA ASP A 560 14.94 4.94 -9.08
C ASP A 560 15.38 6.37 -9.43
N GLY A 561 15.63 6.65 -10.72
CA GLY A 561 15.90 8.01 -11.21
C GLY A 561 14.74 9.00 -10.95
N PHE A 562 13.49 8.57 -11.18
CA PHE A 562 12.31 9.37 -10.82
C PHE A 562 12.22 9.61 -9.31
N ASP A 563 12.42 8.55 -8.51
CA ASP A 563 12.27 8.60 -7.05
C ASP A 563 13.29 9.56 -6.41
N VAL A 564 14.55 9.57 -6.90
CA VAL A 564 15.59 10.51 -6.44
C VAL A 564 15.31 11.93 -6.93
N PHE A 565 14.92 12.12 -8.19
CA PHE A 565 14.67 13.46 -8.75
C PHE A 565 13.46 14.15 -8.12
N LEU A 566 12.42 13.40 -7.77
CA LEU A 566 11.17 13.93 -7.23
C LEU A 566 11.17 14.06 -5.71
N GLY A 567 12.18 13.48 -5.03
CA GLY A 567 12.31 13.47 -3.57
C GLY A 567 11.48 12.39 -2.88
N THR A 568 11.02 11.38 -3.62
CA THR A 568 10.35 10.20 -3.05
C THR A 568 11.34 9.31 -2.29
N TYR A 569 12.62 9.34 -2.69
CA TYR A 569 13.72 8.68 -2.00
C TYR A 569 14.83 9.70 -1.72
N LEU A 570 15.28 9.76 -0.47
CA LEU A 570 16.39 10.61 -0.03
C LEU A 570 17.59 9.72 0.31
N PRO A 571 18.76 9.91 -0.34
CA PRO A 571 19.97 9.19 0.03
C PRO A 571 20.33 9.43 1.50
N PRO A 572 20.63 8.38 2.29
CA PRO A 572 20.99 8.53 3.70
C PRO A 572 22.31 9.28 3.87
N ALA A 573 22.39 10.18 4.86
CA ALA A 573 23.52 11.08 5.09
C ALA A 573 24.66 10.49 5.96
N SER A 574 24.43 9.35 6.63
CA SER A 574 25.34 8.78 7.62
C SER A 574 26.19 7.64 7.04
N ALA A 575 27.51 7.78 7.14
CA ALA A 575 28.54 6.77 6.81
C ALA A 575 28.65 5.61 7.83
N LEU A 576 27.62 5.39 8.67
CA LEU A 576 27.61 4.28 9.64
C LEU A 576 27.03 3.03 8.96
N GLY A 577 27.94 2.28 8.35
CA GLY A 577 27.70 0.96 7.75
C GLY A 577 28.10 0.93 6.27
N GLU A 578 29.03 0.04 5.91
CA GLU A 578 29.45 -0.27 4.53
C GLU A 578 28.34 -0.95 3.70
N PHE A 579 27.10 -0.48 3.81
CA PHE A 579 25.99 -0.95 2.99
C PHE A 579 26.08 -0.31 1.61
N GLN A 580 26.83 -0.94 0.69
CA GLN A 580 26.73 -0.64 -0.74
C GLN A 580 25.32 -1.03 -1.23
N LEU A 581 24.42 -0.04 -1.33
CA LEU A 581 22.98 -0.22 -1.61
C LEU A 581 22.72 -0.88 -2.97
N PHE A 582 23.62 -0.70 -3.94
CA PHE A 582 23.48 -1.22 -5.30
C PHE A 582 24.29 -2.50 -5.59
N VAL A 583 24.91 -3.12 -4.58
CA VAL A 583 25.58 -4.41 -4.77
C VAL A 583 24.53 -5.51 -4.84
N ASP A 584 24.59 -6.29 -5.92
CA ASP A 584 23.79 -7.50 -6.04
C ASP A 584 24.27 -8.52 -4.99
N ARG A 585 23.46 -8.70 -3.94
CA ARG A 585 23.70 -9.68 -2.87
C ARG A 585 23.01 -11.02 -3.13
N ARG A 586 22.37 -11.21 -4.30
CA ARG A 586 21.71 -12.49 -4.63
C ARG A 586 22.77 -13.59 -4.76
N PRO A 587 22.44 -14.86 -4.45
CA PRO A 587 23.37 -15.99 -4.62
C PRO A 587 24.06 -15.99 -5.99
N LEU A 588 25.35 -16.35 -6.05
CA LEU A 588 26.14 -16.37 -7.29
C LEU A 588 25.46 -17.19 -8.41
N ILE A 589 24.70 -18.23 -8.06
CA ILE A 589 23.87 -18.99 -9.00
C ILE A 589 22.88 -18.07 -9.73
N ILE A 590 22.15 -17.21 -9.02
CA ILE A 590 21.19 -16.27 -9.61
C ILE A 590 21.91 -15.18 -10.41
N GLN A 591 23.06 -14.70 -9.91
CA GLN A 591 23.88 -13.72 -10.64
C GLN A 591 24.49 -14.30 -11.92
N SER A 592 24.75 -15.61 -11.95
CA SER A 592 25.33 -16.31 -13.11
C SER A 592 24.32 -16.57 -14.23
N ILE A 593 23.00 -16.53 -13.96
CA ILE A 593 21.95 -16.85 -14.95
C ILE A 593 22.06 -16.01 -16.24
N PRO A 594 22.23 -14.67 -16.20
CA PRO A 594 22.41 -13.87 -17.41
C PRO A 594 23.67 -14.25 -18.21
N TYR A 595 24.76 -14.63 -17.54
CA TYR A 595 26.00 -15.06 -18.17
C TYR A 595 25.87 -16.44 -18.79
N ILE A 596 25.21 -17.38 -18.10
CA ILE A 596 24.88 -18.71 -18.62
C ILE A 596 23.95 -18.57 -19.84
N PHE A 597 22.98 -17.66 -19.80
CA PHE A 597 22.11 -17.35 -20.93
C PHE A 597 22.90 -16.74 -22.09
N ALA A 598 23.76 -15.75 -21.84
CA ALA A 598 24.61 -15.16 -22.88
C ALA A 598 25.53 -16.21 -23.51
N ALA A 599 26.13 -17.10 -22.71
CA ALA A 599 26.91 -18.23 -23.18
C ALA A 599 26.05 -19.22 -24.00
N SER A 600 24.82 -19.50 -23.59
CA SER A 600 23.89 -20.36 -24.33
C SER A 600 23.51 -19.76 -25.68
N VAL A 601 23.17 -18.47 -25.72
CA VAL A 601 22.89 -17.73 -26.97
C VAL A 601 24.11 -17.68 -27.86
N PHE A 602 25.29 -17.46 -27.28
CA PHE A 602 26.57 -17.49 -28.00
C PHE A 602 26.84 -18.88 -28.61
N MET A 603 26.63 -19.96 -27.86
CA MET A 603 26.76 -21.34 -28.36
C MET A 603 25.75 -21.66 -29.45
N ILE A 604 24.52 -21.13 -29.35
CA ILE A 604 23.49 -21.23 -30.39
C ILE A 604 23.91 -20.49 -31.66
N ALA A 605 24.42 -19.26 -31.51
CA ALA A 605 24.90 -18.46 -32.63
C ALA A 605 26.08 -19.14 -33.33
N ILE A 606 27.03 -19.70 -32.57
CA ILE A 606 28.12 -20.53 -33.11
C ILE A 606 27.56 -21.75 -33.81
N SER A 607 26.61 -22.47 -33.20
CA SER A 607 25.98 -23.66 -33.79
C SER A 607 25.26 -23.36 -35.11
N MET A 608 24.63 -22.18 -35.24
CA MET A 608 23.99 -21.73 -36.47
C MET A 608 25.00 -21.28 -37.54
N LEU A 609 26.18 -20.82 -37.13
CA LEU A 609 27.26 -20.38 -38.03
C LEU A 609 28.23 -21.51 -38.41
N SER A 610 28.25 -22.61 -37.64
CA SER A 610 29.03 -23.81 -37.93
C SER A 610 28.29 -24.75 -38.89
N ARG A 611 29.00 -25.28 -39.90
CA ARG A 611 28.42 -26.21 -40.89
C ARG A 611 27.98 -27.51 -40.21
N PRO A 612 26.74 -28.00 -40.45
CA PRO A 612 26.22 -29.19 -39.78
C PRO A 612 26.96 -30.45 -40.23
N VAL A 613 27.35 -31.28 -39.26
CA VAL A 613 27.82 -32.67 -39.48
C VAL A 613 26.58 -33.58 -39.46
N PRO A 614 26.49 -34.66 -40.28
CA PRO A 614 25.21 -35.25 -40.70
C PRO A 614 24.31 -35.90 -39.64
N ASN A 615 24.67 -35.90 -38.35
CA ASN A 615 23.97 -36.68 -37.31
C ASN A 615 23.87 -35.97 -35.95
N ALA A 616 23.59 -34.67 -35.90
CA ALA A 616 23.33 -33.98 -34.63
C ALA A 616 21.89 -33.46 -34.56
N THR A 617 21.02 -34.23 -33.90
CA THR A 617 19.66 -33.83 -33.51
C THR A 617 19.72 -32.93 -32.29
N VAL A 618 19.60 -31.62 -32.46
CA VAL A 618 19.19 -30.74 -31.35
C VAL A 618 18.34 -29.60 -31.88
N TRP A 619 17.12 -29.46 -31.35
CA TRP A 619 16.46 -28.22 -30.88
C TRP A 619 14.98 -28.51 -30.54
N PRO A 620 14.30 -27.79 -29.61
CA PRO A 620 14.76 -27.05 -28.42
C PRO A 620 13.84 -27.21 -27.17
N LEU A 621 14.40 -27.16 -25.94
CA LEU A 621 13.64 -26.91 -24.70
C LEU A 621 14.32 -25.76 -23.94
N ARG A 622 13.87 -24.51 -24.15
CA ARG A 622 12.92 -23.75 -23.30
C ARG A 622 13.43 -23.54 -21.86
N LEU A 623 14.09 -22.39 -21.67
CA LEU A 623 14.52 -21.81 -20.39
C LEU A 623 13.36 -21.06 -19.69
N PHE A 624 13.17 -21.36 -18.41
CA PHE A 624 12.53 -20.48 -17.42
C PHE A 624 13.63 -19.65 -16.74
N ILE A 625 13.42 -18.34 -16.57
CA ILE A 625 14.34 -17.45 -15.84
C ILE A 625 13.56 -16.53 -14.90
N ILE A 626 14.04 -16.41 -13.64
CA ILE A 626 13.65 -15.42 -12.64
C ILE A 626 14.87 -14.51 -12.35
N VAL A 627 14.70 -13.20 -12.51
CA VAL A 627 15.61 -12.12 -12.09
C VAL A 627 14.71 -10.97 -11.60
N ASN A 628 14.65 -10.75 -10.29
CA ASN A 628 13.97 -9.58 -9.71
C ASN A 628 15.02 -8.61 -9.14
N TRP A 629 15.04 -7.38 -9.64
CA TRP A 629 15.98 -6.31 -9.24
C TRP A 629 15.44 -5.56 -8.01
N PRO A 630 16.28 -5.20 -7.02
CA PRO A 630 15.80 -4.44 -5.87
C PRO A 630 15.43 -3.01 -6.28
N LYS A 631 14.20 -2.60 -5.96
CA LYS A 631 13.74 -1.20 -6.06
C LYS A 631 14.16 -0.46 -4.79
N LEU A 632 14.65 0.78 -4.90
CA LEU A 632 15.03 1.60 -3.73
C LEU A 632 13.84 1.95 -2.82
N ASN A 633 12.61 1.96 -3.35
CA ASN A 633 11.39 2.25 -2.61
C ASN A 633 10.20 1.36 -3.07
N THR A 634 10.19 0.08 -2.69
CA THR A 634 9.07 -0.83 -2.99
C THR A 634 7.76 -0.35 -2.35
N PRO A 635 6.70 -0.06 -3.12
CA PRO A 635 5.40 0.29 -2.55
C PRO A 635 4.92 -0.81 -1.63
N ALA A 636 4.33 -0.49 -0.47
CA ALA A 636 3.84 -1.49 0.49
C ALA A 636 3.03 -2.66 -0.15
N PRO A 637 2.13 -2.43 -1.13
CA PRO A 637 1.40 -3.51 -1.80
C PRO A 637 2.28 -4.40 -2.69
N ALA A 638 3.32 -3.83 -3.30
CA ALA A 638 4.27 -4.57 -4.11
C ALA A 638 5.35 -5.23 -3.26
N SER A 639 5.73 -4.68 -2.09
CA SER A 639 6.60 -5.36 -1.13
C SER A 639 5.87 -6.50 -0.44
N GLU A 640 4.60 -6.34 -0.08
CA GLU A 640 3.75 -7.43 0.41
C GLU A 640 3.50 -8.46 -0.68
N GLY A 641 3.17 -8.05 -1.91
CA GLY A 641 3.02 -8.96 -3.05
C GLY A 641 4.33 -9.66 -3.46
N TYR A 642 5.46 -8.97 -3.36
CA TYR A 642 6.80 -9.52 -3.58
C TYR A 642 7.20 -10.41 -2.42
N GLN A 643 6.85 -10.08 -1.17
CA GLN A 643 7.02 -10.95 -0.02
C GLN A 643 6.11 -12.16 -0.11
N ASP A 644 4.87 -12.05 -0.54
CA ASP A 644 3.94 -13.15 -0.80
C ASP A 644 4.41 -14.01 -1.95
N THR A 645 4.98 -13.42 -3.00
CA THR A 645 5.55 -14.15 -4.13
C THR A 645 6.89 -14.76 -3.76
N LEU A 646 7.69 -14.12 -2.91
CA LEU A 646 8.90 -14.68 -2.31
C LEU A 646 8.56 -15.74 -1.28
N ILE A 647 7.46 -15.64 -0.54
CA ILE A 647 6.95 -16.64 0.39
C ILE A 647 6.41 -17.81 -0.43
N LYS A 648 5.76 -17.56 -1.57
CA LYS A 648 5.31 -18.58 -2.53
C LYS A 648 6.44 -19.22 -3.36
N ALA A 649 7.51 -18.48 -3.64
CA ALA A 649 8.72 -18.99 -4.30
C ALA A 649 9.66 -19.67 -3.30
N ARG A 650 9.68 -19.19 -2.05
CA ARG A 650 10.21 -19.90 -0.87
C ARG A 650 9.23 -20.97 -0.36
N SER A 651 8.15 -21.24 -1.08
CA SER A 651 7.32 -22.42 -0.89
C SER A 651 7.35 -23.32 -2.12
N ASP A 652 8.23 -23.03 -3.09
CA ASP A 652 8.56 -23.97 -4.15
C ASP A 652 9.47 -25.05 -3.54
N PRO A 653 9.11 -26.34 -3.65
CA PRO A 653 9.86 -27.45 -3.04
C PRO A 653 11.33 -27.51 -3.47
N ILE A 654 11.72 -26.81 -4.53
CA ILE A 654 13.10 -26.79 -5.03
C ILE A 654 13.96 -25.68 -4.37
N ILE A 655 13.39 -24.63 -3.77
CA ILE A 655 14.17 -23.48 -3.23
C ILE A 655 13.76 -23.05 -1.81
N GLY A 656 12.68 -23.60 -1.25
CA GLY A 656 12.10 -23.08 -0.02
C GLY A 656 11.55 -24.13 0.93
N SER A 657 12.41 -25.02 1.40
CA SER A 657 12.14 -25.81 2.58
C SER A 657 12.56 -25.03 3.83
N ALA A 658 11.96 -25.39 4.96
CA ALA A 658 12.35 -24.96 6.30
C ALA A 658 13.85 -25.24 6.63
N GLU A 659 14.60 -25.90 5.73
CA GLU A 659 16.05 -26.01 5.71
C GLU A 659 16.76 -24.66 5.88
N PHE A 660 16.23 -23.53 5.40
CA PHE A 660 16.95 -22.25 5.55
C PHE A 660 17.05 -21.77 7.02
N ILE A 661 16.05 -22.08 7.85
CA ILE A 661 16.06 -21.76 9.29
C ILE A 661 16.90 -22.79 10.07
N ALA A 662 16.88 -24.06 9.66
CA ALA A 662 17.68 -25.13 10.25
C ALA A 662 19.18 -25.08 9.85
N ASN A 663 19.50 -24.74 8.60
CA ASN A 663 20.88 -24.65 8.06
C ASN A 663 21.68 -23.52 8.71
N LYS A 664 21.05 -22.37 9.03
CA LYS A 664 21.75 -21.28 9.73
C LYS A 664 22.09 -21.61 11.19
N PHE A 665 21.33 -22.51 11.83
CA PHE A 665 21.58 -22.95 13.21
C PHE A 665 22.64 -24.06 13.29
N CYS A 666 22.68 -24.98 12.32
CA CYS A 666 23.63 -26.12 12.30
C CYS A 666 25.06 -25.73 11.89
N ASN A 667 25.25 -24.77 10.98
CA ASN A 667 26.59 -24.35 10.52
C ASN A 667 27.43 -23.61 11.59
N CYS A 668 26.94 -23.42 12.82
CA CYS A 668 27.68 -22.75 13.90
C CYS A 668 28.26 -23.70 14.97
N ARG A 669 28.09 -25.03 14.82
CA ARG A 669 28.89 -26.04 15.54
C ARG A 669 29.92 -26.64 14.59
N SER A 670 31.01 -25.92 14.33
CA SER A 670 32.21 -26.50 13.74
C SER A 670 33.45 -25.74 14.23
N THR A 671 33.75 -25.93 15.50
CA THR A 671 35.14 -26.09 15.93
C THR A 671 35.27 -27.51 16.45
N GLN A 672 36.00 -28.32 15.69
CA GLN A 672 36.43 -29.70 15.96
C GLN A 672 35.36 -30.80 15.87
N GLU A 673 35.26 -31.46 14.71
CA GLU A 673 35.72 -32.86 14.47
C GLU A 673 35.27 -33.34 13.08
N ASN A 674 36.03 -34.29 12.53
CA ASN A 674 35.94 -34.82 11.17
C ASN A 674 34.69 -35.71 10.91
N THR A 675 34.47 -35.99 9.62
CA THR A 675 33.73 -37.08 8.95
C THR A 675 32.21 -36.95 8.71
N ASP A 676 31.86 -36.70 7.44
CA ASP A 676 30.95 -37.49 6.58
C ASP A 676 29.71 -38.20 7.18
N GLU A 677 28.84 -37.50 7.94
CA GLU A 677 27.53 -38.07 8.35
C GLU A 677 26.42 -37.01 8.61
N ALA A 678 26.48 -35.83 7.95
CA ALA A 678 25.64 -34.67 8.28
C ALA A 678 24.14 -34.74 7.87
N GLY A 679 23.68 -35.85 7.30
CA GLY A 679 22.28 -36.04 6.87
C GLY A 679 21.34 -36.51 7.99
N ASP A 680 21.85 -37.27 8.96
CA ASP A 680 21.04 -37.98 9.96
C ASP A 680 20.87 -37.19 11.28
N GLU A 681 21.82 -36.31 11.63
CA GLU A 681 21.78 -35.56 12.90
C GLU A 681 20.69 -34.48 12.98
N ARG A 682 20.24 -33.94 11.84
CA ARG A 682 19.21 -32.88 11.76
C ARG A 682 17.83 -33.40 12.16
N GLU A 683 17.51 -34.63 11.78
CA GLU A 683 16.21 -35.28 11.99
C GLU A 683 16.00 -35.73 13.45
N VAL A 684 17.09 -35.95 14.19
CA VAL A 684 17.08 -36.50 15.56
C VAL A 684 16.82 -35.43 16.64
N TYR A 685 17.00 -34.14 16.34
CA TYR A 685 17.08 -33.10 17.38
C TYR A 685 15.73 -32.55 17.87
N LEU A 686 14.79 -32.22 16.97
CA LEU A 686 13.44 -31.73 17.36
C LEU A 686 12.49 -32.87 17.77
N GLY A 687 12.75 -34.10 17.34
CA GLY A 687 11.97 -35.27 17.74
C GLY A 687 12.03 -35.55 19.25
N LYS A 688 13.12 -35.13 19.92
CA LYS A 688 13.27 -35.24 21.39
C LYS A 688 12.24 -34.44 22.17
N LEU A 689 11.63 -33.43 21.56
CA LEU A 689 10.62 -32.58 22.20
C LEU A 689 9.23 -33.25 22.26
N ASN A 690 9.04 -34.37 21.58
CA ASN A 690 7.73 -35.01 21.36
C ASN A 690 6.63 -33.97 21.04
N PRO A 691 6.66 -33.34 19.86
CA PRO A 691 5.77 -32.21 19.60
C PRO A 691 4.33 -32.64 19.32
N VAL A 692 3.38 -31.89 19.89
CA VAL A 692 1.96 -31.88 19.51
C VAL A 692 1.71 -30.64 18.65
N HIS A 693 1.32 -30.81 17.40
CA HIS A 693 1.18 -29.69 16.46
C HIS A 693 -0.28 -29.30 16.25
N VAL A 694 -0.63 -28.05 16.56
CA VAL A 694 -2.02 -27.58 16.58
C VAL A 694 -2.24 -26.49 15.53
N ALA A 695 -3.19 -26.70 14.62
CA ALA A 695 -3.68 -25.71 13.67
C ALA A 695 -5.18 -25.44 13.88
N GLY A 696 -5.71 -24.41 13.22
CA GLY A 696 -7.13 -24.06 13.28
C GLY A 696 -7.37 -22.58 12.99
N THR A 697 -8.62 -22.19 12.91
CA THR A 697 -9.01 -20.77 12.78
C THR A 697 -9.48 -20.24 14.12
N LYS A 698 -10.37 -20.98 14.78
CA LYS A 698 -10.90 -20.69 16.12
C LYS A 698 -10.55 -21.86 17.03
N GLY A 699 -10.31 -21.58 18.32
CA GLY A 699 -10.01 -22.63 19.31
C GLY A 699 -8.56 -23.13 19.37
N LYS A 700 -7.67 -22.78 18.43
CA LYS A 700 -6.26 -23.24 18.41
C LYS A 700 -5.51 -23.02 19.75
N GLY A 701 -5.59 -21.82 20.31
CA GLY A 701 -5.01 -21.52 21.63
C GLY A 701 -5.68 -22.29 22.78
N SER A 702 -7.03 -22.38 22.79
CA SER A 702 -7.78 -23.15 23.79
C SER A 702 -7.42 -24.63 23.77
N THR A 703 -7.41 -25.25 22.58
CA THR A 703 -7.03 -26.66 22.39
C THR A 703 -5.60 -26.89 22.86
N SER A 704 -4.66 -25.99 22.52
CA SER A 704 -3.27 -26.08 22.98
C SER A 704 -3.17 -26.00 24.52
N ALA A 705 -3.91 -25.08 25.15
CA ALA A 705 -3.96 -24.94 26.61
C ALA A 705 -4.57 -26.17 27.29
N PHE A 706 -5.65 -26.73 26.76
CA PHE A 706 -6.25 -27.96 27.29
C PHE A 706 -5.29 -29.16 27.17
N ILE A 707 -4.62 -29.33 26.02
CA ILE A 707 -3.62 -30.40 25.83
C ILE A 707 -2.51 -30.24 26.88
N SER A 708 -1.90 -29.07 26.98
CA SER A 708 -0.81 -28.81 27.92
C SER A 708 -1.23 -29.00 29.38
N SER A 709 -2.44 -28.57 29.75
CA SER A 709 -2.97 -28.76 31.11
C SER A 709 -3.21 -30.24 31.43
N ILE A 710 -3.78 -31.02 30.50
CA ILE A 710 -3.96 -32.48 30.67
C ILE A 710 -2.61 -33.17 30.82
N LEU A 711 -1.65 -32.88 29.93
CA LEU A 711 -0.31 -33.46 30.00
C LEU A 711 0.39 -33.09 31.32
N SER A 712 0.15 -31.89 31.86
CA SER A 712 0.74 -31.45 33.13
C SER A 712 0.34 -32.32 34.33
N GLN A 713 -0.82 -32.99 34.26
CA GLN A 713 -1.26 -33.91 35.32
C GLN A 713 -0.47 -35.23 35.35
N TYR A 714 0.35 -35.49 34.33
CA TYR A 714 1.17 -36.69 34.21
C TYR A 714 2.68 -36.40 34.42
N THR A 715 3.05 -35.18 34.82
CA THR A 715 4.44 -34.83 35.13
C THR A 715 4.86 -35.33 36.51
N ALA A 716 6.17 -35.51 36.69
CA ALA A 716 6.75 -35.95 37.96
C ALA A 716 6.42 -35.02 39.16
N ALA A 717 6.17 -33.73 38.89
CA ALA A 717 5.85 -32.73 39.92
C ALA A 717 4.43 -32.87 40.48
N LYS A 718 3.45 -33.29 39.66
CA LYS A 718 2.04 -33.44 40.06
C LYS A 718 1.65 -34.88 40.41
N SER A 719 2.52 -35.87 40.16
CA SER A 719 2.32 -37.26 40.56
C SER A 719 2.66 -37.49 42.05
N ALA A 720 1.74 -38.09 42.81
CA ALA A 720 1.90 -38.34 44.24
C ALA A 720 2.52 -39.73 44.52
N GLY A 721 3.37 -39.84 45.55
CA GLY A 721 3.81 -41.13 46.11
C GLY A 721 4.71 -42.00 45.20
N SER A 722 4.59 -43.33 45.34
CA SER A 722 5.41 -44.38 44.70
C SER A 722 5.36 -44.42 43.17
N GLU A 723 4.54 -43.59 42.52
CA GLU A 723 4.41 -43.45 41.06
C GLU A 723 5.48 -42.54 40.43
N LYS A 724 6.36 -41.90 41.23
CA LYS A 724 7.42 -41.01 40.70
C LYS A 724 8.43 -41.70 39.77
N SER A 725 8.66 -43.02 39.92
CA SER A 725 9.61 -43.75 39.07
C SER A 725 9.06 -44.14 37.68
N SER A 726 7.75 -43.99 37.45
CA SER A 726 7.07 -44.30 36.17
C SER A 726 6.68 -43.06 35.35
N CYS A 727 7.01 -41.84 35.81
CA CYS A 727 6.71 -40.62 35.06
C CYS A 727 7.63 -40.48 33.85
N LYS A 728 7.04 -40.59 32.65
CA LYS A 728 7.73 -40.47 31.35
C LYS A 728 7.75 -39.04 30.78
N ILE A 729 7.12 -38.09 31.46
CA ILE A 729 7.08 -36.67 31.08
C ILE A 729 7.62 -35.87 32.27
N HIS A 730 8.66 -35.07 32.03
CA HIS A 730 9.34 -34.28 33.04
C HIS A 730 9.00 -32.80 32.95
N LYS A 731 8.97 -32.23 31.74
CA LYS A 731 8.80 -30.79 31.54
C LYS A 731 8.04 -30.50 30.25
N ILE A 732 6.99 -29.69 30.35
CA ILE A 732 6.10 -29.41 29.22
C ILE A 732 6.38 -28.01 28.68
N GLY A 733 6.51 -27.87 27.38
CA GLY A 733 6.57 -26.59 26.68
C GLY A 733 5.25 -26.29 25.99
N ILE A 734 4.78 -25.04 26.01
CA ILE A 734 3.65 -24.61 25.20
C ILE A 734 3.97 -23.32 24.44
N TYR A 735 3.93 -23.39 23.11
CA TYR A 735 4.10 -22.26 22.21
C TYR A 735 2.74 -21.77 21.70
N THR A 736 2.37 -20.52 22.01
CA THR A 736 1.06 -19.94 21.61
C THR A 736 1.18 -18.63 20.84
N SER A 737 0.17 -18.29 20.05
CA SER A 737 0.11 -16.99 19.37
C SER A 737 -1.30 -16.49 18.99
N PRO A 738 -1.55 -15.16 19.06
CA PRO A 738 -0.66 -14.12 19.56
C PRO A 738 -0.56 -14.09 21.10
N HIS A 739 0.39 -13.34 21.65
CA HIS A 739 0.38 -13.01 23.08
C HIS A 739 -0.75 -12.03 23.39
N LEU A 740 -1.17 -11.99 24.66
CA LEU A 740 -2.18 -11.07 25.15
C LEU A 740 -1.56 -9.81 25.76
N ARG A 741 -0.56 -9.94 26.65
CA ARG A 741 0.10 -8.79 27.29
C ARG A 741 1.59 -8.72 27.03
N PHE A 742 2.30 -9.83 27.14
CA PHE A 742 3.77 -9.87 27.02
C PHE A 742 4.22 -10.89 25.99
N ALA A 743 5.29 -10.60 25.24
CA ALA A 743 5.88 -11.55 24.29
C ALA A 743 6.24 -12.91 24.93
N ARG A 744 6.58 -12.90 26.22
CA ARG A 744 6.92 -14.06 27.05
C ARG A 744 5.78 -15.08 27.16
N GLU A 745 4.52 -14.66 27.06
CA GLU A 745 3.37 -15.57 27.12
C GLU A 745 3.33 -16.60 25.98
N ARG A 746 4.02 -16.30 24.88
CA ARG A 746 4.11 -17.19 23.73
C ARG A 746 4.97 -18.40 24.01
N ILE A 747 5.89 -18.33 24.97
CA ILE A 747 6.84 -19.40 25.28
C ILE A 747 6.68 -19.72 26.76
N GLN A 748 6.07 -20.84 27.07
CA GLN A 748 5.84 -21.23 28.46
C GLN A 748 6.44 -22.60 28.76
N ILE A 749 6.85 -22.77 30.00
CA ILE A 749 7.33 -24.03 30.56
C ILE A 749 6.44 -24.36 31.74
N ASP A 750 5.91 -25.59 31.76
CA ASP A 750 4.98 -26.08 32.78
C ASP A 750 3.79 -25.12 33.00
N ASN A 751 3.24 -24.61 31.88
CA ASN A 751 2.14 -23.64 31.83
C ASN A 751 2.45 -22.29 32.49
N THR A 752 3.73 -21.95 32.64
CA THR A 752 4.18 -20.65 33.16
C THR A 752 5.03 -19.93 32.11
N PRO A 753 4.70 -18.67 31.74
CA PRO A 753 5.52 -17.88 30.84
C PRO A 753 6.97 -17.73 31.31
N LEU A 754 7.92 -17.59 30.39
CA LEU A 754 9.31 -17.30 30.76
C LEU A 754 9.42 -16.05 31.65
N SER A 755 10.34 -16.11 32.60
CA SER A 755 10.79 -14.91 33.33
C SER A 755 11.45 -13.90 32.36
N GLU A 756 11.53 -12.63 32.78
CA GLU A 756 12.18 -11.59 31.97
C GLU A 756 13.66 -11.91 31.71
N GLU A 757 14.34 -12.43 32.72
CA GLU A 757 15.73 -12.84 32.67
C GLU A 757 15.94 -14.01 31.69
N GLN A 758 15.11 -15.07 31.78
CA GLN A 758 15.18 -16.18 30.84
C GLN A 758 14.87 -15.74 29.41
N PHE A 759 13.83 -14.92 29.23
CA PHE A 759 13.46 -14.44 27.89
C PHE A 759 14.60 -13.60 27.29
N ALA A 760 15.18 -12.65 28.03
CA ALA A 760 16.29 -11.84 27.56
C ALA A 760 17.52 -12.69 27.23
N ARG A 761 17.86 -13.65 28.11
CA ARG A 761 18.97 -14.59 27.88
C ARG A 761 18.79 -15.35 26.56
N TYR A 762 17.67 -16.02 26.38
CA TYR A 762 17.43 -16.83 25.18
C TYR A 762 17.25 -15.98 23.93
N PHE A 763 16.72 -14.76 24.08
CA PHE A 763 16.67 -13.79 23.00
C PHE A 763 18.09 -13.48 22.50
N PHE A 764 19.00 -13.03 23.37
CA PHE A 764 20.36 -12.69 22.95
C PHE A 764 21.17 -13.92 22.49
N GLU A 765 21.01 -15.08 23.12
CA GLU A 765 21.64 -16.32 22.65
C GLU A 765 21.28 -16.66 21.19
N VAL A 766 20.02 -16.50 20.79
CA VAL A 766 19.57 -16.72 19.41
C VAL A 766 20.01 -15.58 18.50
N TRP A 767 19.93 -14.35 18.97
CA TRP A 767 20.33 -13.14 18.23
C TRP A 767 21.79 -13.22 17.82
N ASP A 768 22.67 -13.45 18.79
CA ASP A 768 24.13 -13.48 18.62
C ASP A 768 24.55 -14.64 17.70
N ARG A 769 23.86 -15.79 17.79
CA ARG A 769 24.09 -16.93 16.89
C ARG A 769 23.71 -16.61 15.45
N LEU A 770 22.58 -15.94 15.23
CA LEU A 770 22.16 -15.51 13.90
C LEU A 770 23.10 -14.44 13.32
N GLU A 771 23.61 -13.56 14.18
CA GLU A 771 24.58 -12.52 13.81
C GLU A 771 25.93 -13.12 13.40
N LYS A 772 26.43 -14.09 14.18
CA LYS A 772 27.63 -14.86 13.86
C LYS A 772 27.44 -15.67 12.57
N SER A 773 26.29 -16.30 12.38
CA SER A 773 25.93 -17.05 11.16
C SER A 773 25.88 -16.14 9.92
N ALA A 774 25.33 -14.93 10.05
CA ALA A 774 25.35 -13.92 9.00
C ALA A 774 26.79 -13.51 8.64
N SER A 775 27.61 -13.23 9.66
CA SER A 775 29.03 -12.87 9.49
C SER A 775 29.81 -13.95 8.74
N ILE A 776 29.66 -15.22 9.14
CA ILE A 776 30.31 -16.38 8.49
C ILE A 776 29.86 -16.54 7.04
N ALA A 777 28.58 -16.26 6.75
CA ALA A 777 28.03 -16.32 5.40
C ALA A 777 28.40 -15.10 4.53
N GLY A 778 29.28 -14.19 5.01
CA GLY A 778 29.64 -12.96 4.31
C GLY A 778 28.49 -11.96 4.20
N GLN A 779 27.46 -12.09 5.03
CA GLN A 779 26.31 -11.20 5.12
C GLN A 779 26.56 -10.16 6.20
N ASP A 780 26.14 -8.92 5.95
CA ASP A 780 26.20 -7.87 6.94
C ASP A 780 25.26 -8.21 8.13
N PRO A 781 25.76 -8.33 9.36
CA PRO A 781 24.94 -8.71 10.51
C PRO A 781 23.97 -7.60 10.94
N ALA A 782 24.20 -6.35 10.53
CA ALA A 782 23.28 -5.23 10.73
C ALA A 782 22.18 -5.16 9.66
N ASP A 783 22.25 -5.99 8.59
CA ASP A 783 21.21 -6.05 7.56
C ASP A 783 19.88 -6.53 8.18
N PRO A 784 18.75 -5.81 8.01
CA PRO A 784 17.43 -6.26 8.47
C PRO A 784 17.03 -7.64 7.91
N MET A 785 17.60 -8.06 6.78
CA MET A 785 17.38 -9.37 6.15
C MET A 785 18.29 -10.48 6.69
N SER A 786 19.29 -10.14 7.52
CA SER A 786 20.20 -11.12 8.13
C SER A 786 19.50 -12.01 9.16
N LYS A 787 18.42 -11.52 9.75
CA LYS A 787 17.64 -12.15 10.83
C LYS A 787 16.20 -12.44 10.38
N PRO A 788 15.56 -13.51 10.91
CA PRO A 788 14.17 -13.80 10.61
C PRO A 788 13.23 -12.69 11.10
N GLN A 789 12.10 -12.51 10.41
CA GLN A 789 11.01 -11.65 10.88
C GLN A 789 10.50 -12.10 12.26
N TYR A 790 9.95 -11.15 13.03
CA TYR A 790 9.58 -11.31 14.44
C TYR A 790 8.91 -12.64 14.81
N PHE A 791 7.86 -13.06 14.08
CA PHE A 791 7.19 -14.33 14.39
C PHE A 791 8.10 -15.56 14.19
N ARG A 792 8.87 -15.59 13.09
CA ARG A 792 9.81 -16.68 12.81
C ARG A 792 10.94 -16.72 13.82
N TYR A 793 11.40 -15.54 14.25
CA TYR A 793 12.41 -15.40 15.30
C TYR A 793 11.91 -15.99 16.62
N LEU A 794 10.70 -15.64 17.06
CA LEU A 794 10.12 -16.17 18.29
C LEU A 794 9.85 -17.67 18.21
N THR A 795 9.44 -18.20 17.06
CA THR A 795 9.30 -19.65 16.86
C THR A 795 10.65 -20.36 17.01
N LEU A 796 11.71 -19.82 16.40
CA LEU A 796 13.06 -20.35 16.55
C LEU A 796 13.53 -20.29 18.01
N MET A 797 13.30 -19.14 18.67
CA MET A 797 13.61 -18.96 20.09
C MET A 797 12.86 -19.96 20.97
N ALA A 798 11.58 -20.23 20.70
CA ALA A 798 10.80 -21.21 21.45
C ALA A 798 11.42 -22.61 21.37
N PHE A 799 11.82 -23.05 20.17
CA PHE A 799 12.53 -24.33 20.03
C PHE A 799 13.86 -24.32 20.78
N HIS A 800 14.66 -23.25 20.68
CA HIS A 800 15.91 -23.12 21.42
C HIS A 800 15.72 -23.17 22.93
N VAL A 801 14.69 -22.50 23.46
CA VAL A 801 14.29 -22.54 24.86
C VAL A 801 13.96 -23.97 25.27
N TYR A 802 13.05 -24.64 24.56
CA TYR A 802 12.59 -25.98 24.91
C TYR A 802 13.71 -27.01 24.89
N MET A 803 14.61 -26.92 23.91
CA MET A 803 15.80 -27.77 23.85
C MET A 803 16.77 -27.47 25.00
N SER A 804 17.02 -26.19 25.30
CA SER A 804 17.95 -25.78 26.35
C SER A 804 17.45 -26.10 27.75
N GLU A 805 16.14 -26.10 27.94
CA GLU A 805 15.46 -26.38 29.20
C GLU A 805 15.12 -27.85 29.39
N GLY A 806 15.34 -28.69 28.37
CA GLY A 806 15.06 -30.14 28.44
C GLY A 806 13.56 -30.46 28.46
N VAL A 807 12.76 -29.73 27.70
CA VAL A 807 11.33 -30.04 27.49
C VAL A 807 11.21 -31.35 26.70
N ASP A 808 10.38 -32.25 27.19
CA ASP A 808 10.17 -33.58 26.61
C ASP A 808 8.72 -33.81 26.13
N ALA A 809 7.86 -32.80 26.27
CA ALA A 809 6.55 -32.72 25.62
C ALA A 809 6.25 -31.26 25.22
N ALA A 810 6.19 -30.96 23.92
CA ALA A 810 6.00 -29.59 23.42
C ALA A 810 4.69 -29.42 22.64
N VAL A 811 3.77 -28.60 23.14
CA VAL A 811 2.53 -28.24 22.43
C VAL A 811 2.77 -26.97 21.61
N ILE A 812 2.71 -27.09 20.28
CA ILE A 812 3.08 -26.03 19.35
C ILE A 812 1.86 -25.57 18.56
N GLU A 813 1.41 -24.33 18.81
CA GLU A 813 0.34 -23.68 18.06
C GLU A 813 0.88 -23.02 16.77
N CYS A 814 0.23 -23.27 15.64
CA CYS A 814 0.50 -22.53 14.40
C CYS A 814 0.15 -21.05 14.54
N GLY A 815 0.94 -20.18 13.90
CA GLY A 815 0.63 -18.75 13.80
C GLY A 815 -0.50 -18.49 12.81
N ILE A 816 -0.17 -18.59 11.52
CA ILE A 816 -1.11 -18.32 10.42
C ILE A 816 -1.02 -19.45 9.41
N GLY A 817 -2.14 -20.13 9.18
CA GLY A 817 -2.22 -21.24 8.24
C GLY A 817 -1.74 -22.56 8.85
N GLY A 818 -0.76 -23.20 8.21
CA GLY A 818 -0.29 -24.56 8.50
C GLY A 818 0.88 -24.97 7.58
N GLU A 819 0.63 -25.25 6.29
CA GLU A 819 1.62 -25.73 5.31
C GLU A 819 2.90 -24.87 5.28
N TYR A 820 2.73 -23.54 5.22
CA TYR A 820 3.85 -22.57 5.17
C TYR A 820 4.09 -21.85 6.49
N ASP A 821 3.52 -22.32 7.59
CA ASP A 821 3.75 -21.73 8.90
C ASP A 821 5.16 -22.06 9.41
N ALA A 822 5.79 -21.13 10.15
CA ALA A 822 7.15 -21.31 10.68
C ALA A 822 7.26 -22.53 11.61
N THR A 823 6.16 -22.91 12.27
CA THR A 823 6.10 -24.09 13.13
C THR A 823 6.08 -25.40 12.34
N ASN A 824 5.76 -25.38 11.04
CA ASN A 824 5.70 -26.59 10.20
C ASN A 824 7.07 -27.13 9.77
N VAL A 825 8.15 -26.62 10.39
CA VAL A 825 9.46 -27.28 10.45
C VAL A 825 9.42 -28.59 11.26
N ILE A 826 8.35 -28.82 12.03
CA ILE A 826 8.12 -30.08 12.72
C ILE A 826 7.80 -31.17 11.68
N GLU A 827 8.70 -32.14 11.53
CA GLU A 827 8.55 -33.23 10.56
C GLU A 827 7.81 -34.45 11.12
N ARG A 828 8.07 -34.77 12.40
CA ARG A 828 7.50 -35.94 13.09
C ARG A 828 6.80 -35.55 14.40
N PRO A 829 5.63 -34.87 14.33
CA PRO A 829 4.80 -34.67 15.50
C PRO A 829 4.27 -36.01 16.01
N VAL A 830 4.14 -36.14 17.33
CA VAL A 830 3.55 -37.35 17.95
C VAL A 830 2.06 -37.44 17.58
N VAL A 831 1.40 -36.29 17.53
CA VAL A 831 0.00 -36.14 17.17
C VAL A 831 -0.24 -34.72 16.64
N SER A 832 -1.16 -34.59 15.69
CA SER A 832 -1.60 -33.29 15.17
C SER A 832 -3.07 -33.03 15.53
N ALA A 833 -3.44 -31.77 15.71
CA ALA A 833 -4.82 -31.37 16.00
C ALA A 833 -5.24 -30.17 15.14
N ILE A 834 -6.45 -30.22 14.59
CA ILE A 834 -7.06 -29.16 13.78
C ILE A 834 -8.34 -28.71 14.48
N ALA A 835 -8.29 -27.54 15.13
CA ALA A 835 -9.46 -26.91 15.70
C ALA A 835 -10.41 -26.37 14.61
N SER A 836 -11.53 -25.79 14.99
CA SER A 836 -12.56 -25.31 14.05
C SER A 836 -11.99 -24.37 12.98
N LEU A 837 -12.38 -24.61 11.73
CA LEU A 837 -12.00 -23.86 10.56
C LEU A 837 -13.09 -22.82 10.23
N GLY A 838 -12.65 -21.62 9.86
CA GLY A 838 -13.52 -20.53 9.47
C GLY A 838 -12.80 -19.59 8.52
N ILE A 839 -13.55 -18.67 7.91
CA ILE A 839 -12.98 -17.66 7.02
C ILE A 839 -12.21 -16.63 7.86
N ASP A 840 -10.88 -16.62 7.73
CA ASP A 840 -9.99 -15.66 8.37
C ASP A 840 -8.69 -15.55 7.54
N HIS A 841 -8.01 -14.40 7.60
CA HIS A 841 -6.77 -14.13 6.85
C HIS A 841 -6.84 -14.42 5.34
N THR A 842 -7.95 -14.01 4.69
CA THR A 842 -8.24 -14.31 3.28
C THR A 842 -7.21 -13.76 2.29
N SER A 843 -6.46 -12.72 2.67
CA SER A 843 -5.36 -12.16 1.87
C SER A 843 -4.20 -13.15 1.67
N MET A 844 -3.94 -14.02 2.66
CA MET A 844 -2.81 -14.95 2.66
C MET A 844 -3.23 -16.40 2.36
N LEU A 845 -4.35 -16.84 2.94
CA LEU A 845 -4.74 -18.25 2.96
C LEU A 845 -5.72 -18.66 1.85
N GLY A 846 -6.36 -17.68 1.19
CA GLY A 846 -7.41 -17.93 0.20
C GLY A 846 -8.76 -17.34 0.59
N SER A 847 -9.65 -17.16 -0.38
CA SER A 847 -10.97 -16.56 -0.17
C SER A 847 -12.06 -17.58 0.18
N THR A 848 -11.77 -18.88 0.08
CA THR A 848 -12.74 -19.95 0.36
C THR A 848 -12.34 -20.81 1.55
N ILE A 849 -13.30 -21.53 2.13
CA ILE A 849 -13.03 -22.40 3.28
C ILE A 849 -12.17 -23.61 2.88
N GLU A 850 -12.27 -24.06 1.63
CA GLU A 850 -11.49 -25.15 1.05
C GLU A 850 -10.00 -24.79 0.95
N GLU A 851 -9.68 -23.58 0.47
CA GLU A 851 -8.29 -23.10 0.40
C GLU A 851 -7.66 -22.98 1.79
N ILE A 852 -8.43 -22.46 2.75
CA ILE A 852 -8.02 -22.33 4.15
C ILE A 852 -7.81 -23.72 4.78
N ALA A 853 -8.71 -24.68 4.50
CA ALA A 853 -8.60 -26.07 4.96
C ALA A 853 -7.36 -26.76 4.38
N TRP A 854 -7.07 -26.55 3.09
CA TRP A 854 -5.87 -27.09 2.43
C TRP A 854 -4.60 -26.58 3.11
N HIS A 855 -4.53 -25.28 3.39
CA HIS A 855 -3.36 -24.68 4.02
C HIS A 855 -3.22 -25.13 5.48
N LYS A 856 -4.31 -25.23 6.24
CA LYS A 856 -4.26 -25.60 7.67
C LYS A 856 -4.01 -27.10 7.90
N SER A 857 -4.45 -27.96 6.99
CA SER A 857 -4.11 -29.39 7.00
C SER A 857 -2.66 -29.70 6.63
N GLY A 858 -1.88 -28.69 6.25
CA GLY A 858 -0.46 -28.88 5.94
C GLY A 858 0.43 -29.33 7.10
N ILE A 859 -0.10 -29.31 8.32
CA ILE A 859 0.54 -29.87 9.51
C ILE A 859 0.41 -31.40 9.64
N MET A 860 -0.38 -32.03 8.77
CA MET A 860 -0.50 -33.49 8.72
C MET A 860 0.80 -34.09 8.18
N LYS A 861 1.32 -35.11 8.87
CA LYS A 861 2.58 -35.79 8.52
C LYS A 861 2.35 -37.29 8.35
N PRO A 862 3.17 -37.99 7.54
CA PRO A 862 3.01 -39.42 7.27
C PRO A 862 2.97 -40.25 8.54
N SER A 863 2.03 -41.20 8.61
CA SER A 863 1.83 -42.12 9.73
C SER A 863 1.51 -41.47 11.08
N VAL A 864 1.22 -40.16 11.11
CA VAL A 864 0.78 -39.44 12.30
C VAL A 864 -0.75 -39.39 12.34
N LYS A 865 -1.31 -39.61 13.54
CA LYS A 865 -2.75 -39.47 13.77
C LYS A 865 -3.09 -37.99 13.97
N THR A 866 -4.12 -37.52 13.27
CA THR A 866 -4.62 -36.15 13.32
C THR A 866 -6.08 -36.14 13.75
N PHE A 867 -6.39 -35.31 14.75
CA PHE A 867 -7.77 -35.11 15.20
C PHE A 867 -8.30 -33.77 14.73
N THR A 868 -9.52 -33.72 14.22
CA THR A 868 -10.18 -32.47 13.84
C THR A 868 -11.51 -32.33 14.56
N ALA A 869 -11.90 -31.10 14.91
CA ALA A 869 -13.30 -30.80 15.21
C ALA A 869 -14.17 -31.07 13.98
N THR A 870 -15.48 -31.23 14.16
CA THR A 870 -16.46 -31.21 13.06
C THR A 870 -16.31 -29.92 12.24
N GLN A 871 -16.27 -30.03 10.91
CA GLN A 871 -16.07 -28.89 10.01
C GLN A 871 -17.25 -28.72 9.05
N LEU A 872 -17.24 -27.62 8.28
CA LEU A 872 -18.14 -27.48 7.13
C LEU A 872 -17.85 -28.57 6.08
N PRO A 873 -18.85 -29.06 5.33
CA PRO A 873 -18.67 -30.18 4.40
C PRO A 873 -17.54 -29.99 3.37
N GLY A 874 -17.39 -28.78 2.83
CA GLY A 874 -16.30 -28.44 1.89
C GLY A 874 -14.91 -28.51 2.53
N ALA A 875 -14.78 -28.01 3.76
CA ALA A 875 -13.54 -28.05 4.52
C ALA A 875 -13.17 -29.49 4.92
N GLU A 876 -14.15 -30.25 5.43
CA GLU A 876 -13.97 -31.64 5.86
C GLU A 876 -13.49 -32.52 4.70
N LYS A 877 -14.09 -32.37 3.52
CA LYS A 877 -13.65 -33.05 2.30
C LYS A 877 -12.17 -32.80 2.00
N VAL A 878 -11.73 -31.55 2.04
CA VAL A 878 -10.33 -31.17 1.80
C VAL A 878 -9.41 -31.77 2.87
N LEU A 879 -9.83 -31.80 4.14
CA LEU A 879 -9.03 -32.42 5.20
C LEU A 879 -8.81 -33.93 4.94
N PHE A 880 -9.83 -34.66 4.51
CA PHE A 880 -9.69 -36.08 4.16
C PHE A 880 -8.82 -36.30 2.92
N GLU A 881 -8.96 -35.47 1.89
CA GLU A 881 -8.10 -35.50 0.71
C GLU A 881 -6.64 -35.26 1.07
N ARG A 882 -6.37 -34.27 1.95
CA ARG A 882 -5.02 -33.96 2.42
C ARG A 882 -4.43 -35.01 3.34
N ALA A 883 -5.24 -35.62 4.20
CA ALA A 883 -4.80 -36.75 5.01
C ALA A 883 -4.34 -37.92 4.14
N LYS A 884 -5.10 -38.24 3.09
CA LYS A 884 -4.72 -39.26 2.10
C LYS A 884 -3.45 -38.89 1.34
N GLU A 885 -3.33 -37.64 0.90
CA GLU A 885 -2.14 -37.13 0.20
C GLU A 885 -0.88 -37.22 1.07
N LYS A 886 -0.97 -36.83 2.35
CA LYS A 886 0.16 -36.80 3.30
C LYS A 886 0.40 -38.15 3.99
N GLY A 887 -0.40 -39.19 3.69
CA GLY A 887 -0.31 -40.50 4.36
C GLY A 887 -0.60 -40.46 5.86
N ALA A 888 -1.42 -39.50 6.30
CA ALA A 888 -1.81 -39.31 7.70
C ALA A 888 -3.18 -39.97 7.99
N THR A 889 -3.42 -40.33 9.25
CA THR A 889 -4.76 -40.81 9.68
C THR A 889 -5.54 -39.64 10.24
N LEU A 890 -6.73 -39.35 9.70
CA LEU A 890 -7.61 -38.29 10.17
C LEU A 890 -8.83 -38.86 10.90
N GLU A 891 -9.11 -38.38 12.10
CA GLU A 891 -10.30 -38.72 12.88
C GLU A 891 -11.09 -37.45 13.23
N VAL A 892 -12.39 -37.45 12.93
CA VAL A 892 -13.30 -36.32 13.23
C VAL A 892 -13.91 -36.52 14.61
N VAL A 893 -13.62 -35.60 15.52
CA VAL A 893 -14.14 -35.59 16.89
C VAL A 893 -15.47 -34.83 16.90
N ARG A 894 -16.56 -35.54 17.19
CA ARG A 894 -17.92 -34.97 17.23
C ARG A 894 -18.33 -34.40 18.60
N GLY A 895 -17.55 -34.67 19.64
CA GLY A 895 -17.84 -34.32 21.03
C GLY A 895 -17.54 -35.48 21.98
N HIS A 896 -17.83 -35.29 23.26
CA HIS A 896 -17.69 -36.33 24.31
C HIS A 896 -18.94 -36.32 25.21
N PRO A 897 -19.50 -37.49 25.61
CA PRO A 897 -20.72 -37.56 26.43
C PRO A 897 -20.64 -36.80 27.76
N GLU A 898 -19.44 -36.71 28.34
CA GLU A 898 -19.18 -35.98 29.59
C GLU A 898 -18.64 -34.54 29.40
N LEU A 899 -18.56 -34.04 28.16
CA LEU A 899 -18.15 -32.66 27.88
C LEU A 899 -19.32 -31.91 27.25
N ASN A 900 -20.27 -31.52 28.09
CA ASN A 900 -21.42 -30.72 27.68
C ASN A 900 -21.89 -29.81 28.82
N PRO A 901 -22.72 -28.78 28.53
CA PRO A 901 -23.19 -27.82 29.55
C PRO A 901 -23.97 -28.45 30.72
N SER A 902 -24.55 -29.63 30.54
CA SER A 902 -25.35 -30.36 31.53
C SER A 902 -24.57 -31.43 32.31
N SER A 903 -23.27 -31.58 32.05
CA SER A 903 -22.42 -32.59 32.69
C SER A 903 -21.73 -32.07 33.95
N ASP A 904 -21.29 -32.98 34.81
CA ASP A 904 -20.58 -32.64 36.05
C ASP A 904 -19.17 -32.06 35.82
N VAL A 905 -18.59 -32.26 34.63
CA VAL A 905 -17.22 -31.79 34.31
C VAL A 905 -17.25 -30.33 33.90
N LYS A 906 -16.79 -29.46 34.79
CA LYS A 906 -16.71 -28.02 34.53
C LYS A 906 -15.37 -27.63 33.91
N LEU A 907 -15.37 -27.17 32.67
CA LEU A 907 -14.15 -26.70 32.00
C LEU A 907 -13.56 -25.47 32.70
N GLY A 908 -12.23 -25.41 32.76
CA GLY A 908 -11.49 -24.24 33.25
C GLY A 908 -11.60 -23.01 32.34
N LEU A 909 -11.96 -23.22 31.07
CA LEU A 909 -12.31 -22.16 30.11
C LEU A 909 -13.83 -22.15 29.90
N ALA A 910 -14.46 -20.98 30.04
CA ALA A 910 -15.91 -20.84 29.90
C ALA A 910 -16.35 -20.72 28.42
N GLY A 911 -17.64 -21.02 28.18
CA GLY A 911 -18.29 -20.92 26.86
C GLY A 911 -18.54 -22.27 26.20
N ASP A 912 -19.71 -22.46 25.61
CA ASP A 912 -20.15 -23.76 25.07
C ASP A 912 -19.27 -24.26 23.92
N PHE A 913 -18.72 -23.35 23.12
CA PHE A 913 -17.80 -23.69 22.04
C PHE A 913 -16.46 -24.26 22.55
N GLN A 914 -16.16 -24.17 23.86
CA GLN A 914 -14.95 -24.79 24.43
C GLN A 914 -15.10 -26.30 24.58
N TYR A 915 -16.31 -26.86 24.67
CA TYR A 915 -16.50 -28.31 24.82
C TYR A 915 -15.95 -29.09 23.62
N ILE A 916 -16.14 -28.58 22.39
CA ILE A 916 -15.56 -29.22 21.20
C ILE A 916 -14.03 -29.06 21.17
N ASN A 917 -13.50 -27.91 21.59
CA ASN A 917 -12.04 -27.69 21.71
C ASN A 917 -11.41 -28.65 22.73
N ALA A 918 -12.10 -28.85 23.86
CA ALA A 918 -11.72 -29.78 24.92
C ALA A 918 -11.79 -31.24 24.42
N ALA A 919 -12.82 -31.63 23.67
CA ALA A 919 -12.93 -32.98 23.11
C ALA A 919 -11.78 -33.30 22.14
N VAL A 920 -11.43 -32.36 21.25
CA VAL A 920 -10.25 -32.49 20.36
C VAL A 920 -8.95 -32.59 21.17
N ALA A 921 -8.82 -31.78 22.23
CA ALA A 921 -7.67 -31.82 23.12
C ALA A 921 -7.54 -33.15 23.89
N VAL A 922 -8.64 -33.72 24.38
CA VAL A 922 -8.69 -35.03 25.03
C VAL A 922 -8.20 -36.12 24.07
N ALA A 923 -8.69 -36.13 22.83
CA ALA A 923 -8.27 -37.11 21.83
C ALA A 923 -6.78 -37.01 21.52
N ALA A 924 -6.28 -35.78 21.31
CA ALA A 924 -4.88 -35.52 21.04
C ALA A 924 -3.97 -35.90 22.23
N ALA A 925 -4.32 -35.48 23.45
CA ALA A 925 -3.56 -35.80 24.66
C ALA A 925 -3.53 -37.31 24.95
N ALA A 926 -4.63 -38.03 24.72
CA ALA A 926 -4.69 -39.47 24.92
C ALA A 926 -3.85 -40.25 23.89
N GLU A 927 -3.82 -39.82 22.62
CA GLU A 927 -2.90 -40.38 21.62
C GLU A 927 -1.44 -40.10 22.00
N PHE A 928 -1.14 -38.87 22.41
CA PHE A 928 0.19 -38.47 22.87
C PHE A 928 0.70 -39.36 24.03
N LEU A 929 -0.09 -39.47 25.10
CA LEU A 929 0.28 -40.24 26.29
C LEU A 929 0.52 -41.72 25.96
N ARG A 930 -0.31 -42.31 25.07
CA ARG A 930 -0.11 -43.69 24.60
C ARG A 930 1.18 -43.86 23.81
N LYS A 931 1.52 -42.91 22.93
CA LYS A 931 2.75 -42.95 22.11
C LYS A 931 4.02 -42.78 22.95
N VAL A 932 3.97 -41.95 23.99
CA VAL A 932 5.07 -41.80 24.97
C VAL A 932 5.11 -42.99 25.95
N GLY A 933 4.10 -43.86 25.94
CA GLY A 933 4.08 -45.13 26.66
C GLY A 933 3.58 -45.01 28.10
N VAL A 934 2.69 -44.05 28.38
CA VAL A 934 1.95 -43.97 29.65
C VAL A 934 0.85 -45.03 29.65
N GLU A 935 0.83 -45.88 30.67
CA GLU A 935 -0.15 -46.96 30.82
C GLU A 935 -1.48 -46.46 31.40
N GLY A 936 -2.55 -47.24 31.25
CA GLY A 936 -3.86 -46.92 31.83
C GLY A 936 -4.68 -45.86 31.08
N ILE A 937 -4.29 -45.49 29.85
CA ILE A 937 -5.07 -44.60 28.98
C ILE A 937 -6.05 -45.42 28.12
N PRO A 938 -7.38 -45.19 28.24
CA PRO A 938 -8.39 -45.87 27.41
C PRO A 938 -8.13 -45.78 25.91
N ARG A 939 -8.37 -46.86 25.16
CA ARG A 939 -8.26 -46.86 23.69
C ARG A 939 -9.38 -46.04 23.03
N ASN A 940 -10.59 -46.10 23.59
CA ASN A 940 -11.77 -45.36 23.11
C ASN A 940 -12.12 -44.20 24.05
N ILE A 941 -11.14 -43.33 24.32
CA ILE A 941 -11.26 -42.17 25.24
C ILE A 941 -12.41 -41.22 24.89
N LEU A 942 -12.93 -41.26 23.66
CA LEU A 942 -14.01 -40.39 23.21
C LEU A 942 -15.41 -40.90 23.59
N THR A 943 -15.53 -42.16 23.98
CA THR A 943 -16.81 -42.81 24.31
C THR A 943 -16.85 -43.35 25.74
N GLU A 944 -15.70 -43.71 26.29
CA GLU A 944 -15.57 -44.18 27.68
C GLU A 944 -15.49 -43.02 28.66
N SER A 945 -15.57 -43.32 29.96
CA SER A 945 -15.54 -42.27 30.98
C SER A 945 -14.16 -41.61 31.10
N LEU A 946 -14.12 -40.29 31.28
CA LEU A 946 -12.87 -39.54 31.38
C LEU A 946 -12.08 -39.91 32.65
N PRO A 947 -10.78 -40.25 32.52
CA PRO A 947 -9.90 -40.46 33.67
C PRO A 947 -9.86 -39.23 34.59
N SER A 948 -9.66 -39.44 35.89
CA SER A 948 -9.63 -38.36 36.89
C SER A 948 -8.57 -37.30 36.58
N LYS A 949 -7.38 -37.70 36.12
CA LYS A 949 -6.31 -36.79 35.68
C LYS A 949 -6.73 -35.94 34.47
N PHE A 950 -7.53 -36.48 33.53
CA PHE A 950 -8.06 -35.71 32.40
C PHE A 950 -9.08 -34.67 32.86
N ARG A 951 -10.04 -35.05 33.73
CA ARG A 951 -11.03 -34.10 34.30
C ARG A 951 -10.35 -32.95 35.02
N LYS A 952 -9.41 -33.27 35.90
CA LYS A 952 -8.61 -32.28 36.64
C LYS A 952 -7.83 -31.36 35.69
N GLY A 953 -7.22 -31.92 34.64
CA GLY A 953 -6.55 -31.12 33.60
C GLY A 953 -7.49 -30.14 32.89
N LEU A 954 -8.69 -30.59 32.53
CA LEU A 954 -9.71 -29.75 31.90
C LEU A 954 -10.21 -28.64 32.84
N GLU A 955 -10.46 -28.94 34.12
CA GLU A 955 -10.90 -27.99 35.17
C GLU A 955 -9.82 -26.95 35.53
N GLU A 956 -8.54 -27.37 35.57
CA GLU A 956 -7.40 -26.50 35.90
C GLU A 956 -6.91 -25.65 34.72
N THR A 957 -7.41 -25.86 33.51
CA THR A 957 -6.94 -25.13 32.32
C THR A 957 -7.18 -23.63 32.48
N ARG A 958 -6.18 -22.81 32.11
CA ARG A 958 -6.25 -21.34 32.11
C ARG A 958 -5.70 -20.80 30.80
N LEU A 959 -6.36 -19.77 30.26
CA LEU A 959 -5.92 -19.03 29.08
C LEU A 959 -6.50 -17.62 29.16
N GLY A 960 -5.63 -16.61 29.21
CA GLY A 960 -6.06 -15.21 29.36
C GLY A 960 -6.90 -14.72 28.17
N GLY A 961 -7.87 -13.85 28.44
CA GLY A 961 -8.65 -13.13 27.43
C GLY A 961 -9.62 -13.98 26.61
N ARG A 962 -10.00 -15.16 27.10
CA ARG A 962 -10.94 -16.09 26.46
C ARG A 962 -12.05 -16.48 27.41
N CYS A 963 -13.21 -15.83 27.27
CA CYS A 963 -14.34 -15.99 28.18
C CYS A 963 -13.91 -15.99 29.66
N GLU A 964 -13.04 -15.05 30.01
CA GLU A 964 -12.39 -14.96 31.31
C GLU A 964 -13.21 -14.06 32.24
N THR A 965 -13.51 -14.55 33.44
CA THR A 965 -14.21 -13.76 34.47
C THR A 965 -13.24 -13.39 35.58
N ARG A 966 -13.06 -12.09 35.84
CA ARG A 966 -12.29 -11.54 36.97
C ARG A 966 -13.22 -10.84 37.95
N LYS A 967 -13.03 -11.08 39.25
CA LYS A 967 -13.84 -10.46 40.31
C LYS A 967 -13.00 -9.41 41.05
N GLU A 968 -13.53 -8.20 41.16
CA GLU A 968 -13.09 -7.14 42.07
C GLU A 968 -14.21 -6.85 43.09
N LYS A 969 -13.89 -6.17 44.21
CA LYS A 969 -14.78 -5.99 45.37
C LYS A 969 -16.23 -5.59 45.03
N ASN A 970 -16.41 -4.72 44.03
CA ASN A 970 -17.71 -4.20 43.60
C ASN A 970 -18.01 -4.46 42.11
N MET A 971 -17.24 -5.31 41.43
CA MET A 971 -17.33 -5.44 39.97
C MET A 971 -16.96 -6.84 39.53
N THR A 972 -17.72 -7.38 38.57
CA THR A 972 -17.31 -8.56 37.81
C THR A 972 -16.95 -8.14 36.39
N TRP A 973 -15.71 -8.43 35.98
CA TRP A 973 -15.20 -8.19 34.63
C TRP A 973 -15.31 -9.48 33.81
N CYS A 974 -16.13 -9.45 32.77
CA CYS A 974 -16.21 -10.48 31.75
C CYS A 974 -15.33 -10.07 30.57
N VAL A 975 -14.36 -10.89 30.18
CA VAL A 975 -13.30 -10.49 29.27
C VAL A 975 -13.17 -11.49 28.13
N ASP A 976 -13.32 -11.03 26.88
CA ASP A 976 -13.10 -11.88 25.71
C ASP A 976 -12.55 -11.11 24.50
N GLY A 977 -11.49 -11.63 23.88
CA GLY A 977 -10.83 -11.05 22.71
C GLY A 977 -11.51 -11.32 21.35
N GLY A 978 -12.82 -11.56 21.31
CA GLY A 978 -13.61 -11.70 20.09
C GLY A 978 -13.47 -10.50 19.16
N HIS A 979 -13.09 -10.74 17.90
CA HIS A 979 -12.74 -9.70 16.93
C HIS A 979 -13.16 -10.04 15.48
N THR A 980 -13.95 -11.09 15.30
CA THR A 980 -14.65 -11.45 14.06
C THR A 980 -16.14 -11.59 14.34
N LEU A 981 -16.99 -11.45 13.31
CA LEU A 981 -18.46 -11.55 13.45
C LEU A 981 -18.90 -12.83 14.14
N GLU A 982 -18.26 -13.96 13.86
CA GLU A 982 -18.57 -15.22 14.55
C GLU A 982 -18.12 -15.19 16.02
N SER A 983 -16.87 -14.79 16.29
CA SER A 983 -16.35 -14.78 17.68
C SER A 983 -17.07 -13.78 18.57
N ILE A 984 -17.52 -12.63 18.05
CA ILE A 984 -18.23 -11.64 18.84
C ILE A 984 -19.64 -12.12 19.23
N ARG A 985 -20.28 -12.91 18.35
CA ARG A 985 -21.56 -13.58 18.66
C ARG A 985 -21.38 -14.61 19.78
N LEU A 986 -20.36 -15.46 19.67
CA LEU A 986 -20.06 -16.45 20.72
C LEU A 986 -19.72 -15.80 22.06
N ALA A 987 -18.93 -14.72 22.05
CA ALA A 987 -18.61 -13.96 23.25
C ALA A 987 -19.85 -13.28 23.85
N GLY A 988 -20.74 -12.74 23.02
CA GLY A 988 -22.02 -12.19 23.45
C GLY A 988 -22.94 -13.24 24.08
N GLN A 989 -23.06 -14.43 23.48
CA GLN A 989 -23.83 -15.55 24.06
C GLN A 989 -23.28 -15.98 25.43
N TRP A 990 -21.96 -16.08 25.55
CA TRP A 990 -21.31 -16.36 26.83
C TRP A 990 -21.59 -15.26 27.85
N PHE A 991 -21.46 -13.98 27.50
CA PHE A 991 -21.77 -12.88 28.41
C PHE A 991 -23.24 -12.93 28.88
N ALA A 992 -24.19 -13.19 27.97
CA ALA A 992 -25.59 -13.38 28.33
C ALA A 992 -25.80 -14.53 29.32
N SER A 993 -25.04 -15.63 29.20
CA SER A 993 -25.08 -16.72 30.19
C SER A 993 -24.62 -16.25 31.57
N GLN A 994 -23.58 -15.42 31.64
CA GLN A 994 -23.07 -14.87 32.91
C GLN A 994 -24.13 -13.97 33.58
N VAL A 995 -24.81 -13.13 32.80
CA VAL A 995 -25.90 -12.26 33.29
C VAL A 995 -27.00 -13.08 33.98
N ARG A 996 -27.41 -14.20 33.36
CA ARG A 996 -28.43 -15.11 33.91
C ARG A 996 -27.95 -15.81 35.17
N THR A 997 -26.69 -16.24 35.23
CA THR A 997 -26.13 -16.90 36.43
C THR A 997 -25.97 -15.95 37.61
N SER A 998 -25.74 -14.65 37.36
CA SER A 998 -25.58 -13.61 38.39
C SER A 998 -26.88 -13.03 38.95
N SER A 999 -28.05 -13.51 38.49
CA SER A 999 -29.36 -12.95 38.85
C SER A 999 -30.33 -14.06 39.26
N ALA A 1000 -30.91 -13.99 40.46
CA ALA A 1000 -31.87 -14.99 40.95
C ALA A 1000 -33.27 -14.82 40.31
N SER A 1001 -33.59 -13.63 39.78
CA SER A 1001 -34.83 -13.30 39.06
C SER A 1001 -34.59 -12.31 37.90
N CYS A 1002 -35.50 -12.26 36.92
CA CYS A 1002 -35.42 -11.35 35.76
C CYS A 1002 -35.55 -9.85 36.15
N ASP A 1003 -36.28 -9.54 37.23
CA ASP A 1003 -36.46 -8.18 37.72
C ASP A 1003 -35.22 -7.63 38.46
N GLU A 1004 -34.47 -8.50 39.15
CA GLU A 1004 -33.18 -8.14 39.77
C GLU A 1004 -32.06 -7.96 38.74
N ALA A 1005 -32.10 -8.71 37.63
CA ALA A 1005 -31.13 -8.61 36.54
C ALA A 1005 -31.13 -7.22 35.87
N ASN A 1006 -32.29 -6.54 35.85
CA ASN A 1006 -32.47 -5.22 35.23
C ASN A 1006 -32.13 -4.05 36.16
N ARG A 1007 -31.94 -4.27 37.47
CA ARG A 1007 -31.50 -3.22 38.42
C ARG A 1007 -29.99 -3.07 38.51
N LYS A 1008 -29.21 -4.06 38.05
CA LYS A 1008 -27.74 -4.04 38.14
C LYS A 1008 -27.12 -3.29 36.95
N PRO A 1009 -26.19 -2.34 37.16
CA PRO A 1009 -25.46 -1.72 36.07
C PRO A 1009 -24.67 -2.75 35.25
N ARG A 1010 -24.99 -2.82 33.96
CA ARG A 1010 -24.29 -3.60 32.94
C ARG A 1010 -23.49 -2.65 32.06
N LEU A 1011 -22.17 -2.81 32.00
CA LEU A 1011 -21.29 -1.92 31.24
C LEU A 1011 -20.63 -2.68 30.09
N LEU A 1012 -20.38 -2.00 28.98
CA LEU A 1012 -19.58 -2.49 27.86
C LEU A 1012 -18.33 -1.62 27.72
N ILE A 1013 -17.15 -2.22 27.65
CA ILE A 1013 -15.93 -1.56 27.17
C ILE A 1013 -15.57 -2.22 25.84
N PHE A 1014 -15.62 -1.44 24.75
CA PHE A 1014 -15.45 -1.95 23.40
C PHE A 1014 -14.47 -1.13 22.59
N ASN A 1015 -13.58 -1.82 21.86
CA ASN A 1015 -12.73 -1.18 20.87
C ASN A 1015 -12.28 -2.14 19.77
N GLN A 1016 -12.34 -1.67 18.52
CA GLN A 1016 -11.77 -2.32 17.35
C GLN A 1016 -11.29 -1.27 16.35
N MET A 1017 -10.06 -1.41 15.85
CA MET A 1017 -9.39 -0.44 14.97
C MET A 1017 -8.93 -1.01 13.62
N THR A 1018 -8.76 -2.33 13.50
CA THR A 1018 -8.19 -2.97 12.29
C THR A 1018 -9.24 -3.68 11.43
N ARG A 1019 -10.48 -3.80 11.93
CA ARG A 1019 -11.62 -4.44 11.26
C ARG A 1019 -12.84 -3.53 11.35
N ASP A 1020 -13.91 -3.89 10.65
CA ASP A 1020 -15.18 -3.16 10.69
C ASP A 1020 -15.78 -3.18 12.11
N SER A 1021 -15.51 -2.12 12.85
CA SER A 1021 -15.90 -1.98 14.25
C SER A 1021 -17.40 -1.75 14.41
N VAL A 1022 -18.04 -1.11 13.44
CA VAL A 1022 -19.48 -0.84 13.41
C VAL A 1022 -20.27 -2.14 13.21
N ALA A 1023 -19.87 -2.98 12.26
CA ALA A 1023 -20.51 -4.26 12.03
C ALA A 1023 -20.39 -5.19 13.25
N LEU A 1024 -19.23 -5.19 13.93
CA LEU A 1024 -19.01 -5.99 15.14
C LEU A 1024 -19.86 -5.50 16.32
N ALA A 1025 -19.97 -4.18 16.51
CA ALA A 1025 -20.82 -3.60 17.55
C ALA A 1025 -22.31 -3.94 17.34
N ARG A 1026 -22.80 -3.87 16.09
CA ARG A 1026 -24.17 -4.28 15.73
C ARG A 1026 -24.42 -5.76 15.98
N ALA A 1027 -23.51 -6.62 15.52
CA ALA A 1027 -23.62 -8.07 15.71
C ALA A 1027 -23.61 -8.45 17.21
N LEU A 1028 -22.83 -7.74 18.03
CA LEU A 1028 -22.82 -7.93 19.48
C LEU A 1028 -24.18 -7.56 20.09
N TYR A 1029 -24.70 -6.38 19.76
CA TYR A 1029 -26.01 -5.93 20.24
C TYR A 1029 -27.12 -6.92 19.85
N GLU A 1030 -27.25 -7.26 18.56
CA GLU A 1030 -28.27 -8.20 18.06
C GLU A 1030 -28.24 -9.54 18.80
N THR A 1031 -27.03 -10.05 19.08
CA THR A 1031 -26.85 -11.32 19.79
C THR A 1031 -27.30 -11.23 21.24
N LEU A 1032 -26.95 -10.13 21.92
CA LEU A 1032 -27.31 -9.93 23.32
C LEU A 1032 -28.79 -9.66 23.49
N THR A 1033 -29.41 -8.89 22.60
CA THR A 1033 -30.86 -8.65 22.59
C THR A 1033 -31.62 -9.96 22.40
N ALA A 1034 -31.20 -10.78 21.43
CA ALA A 1034 -31.80 -12.09 21.19
C ALA A 1034 -31.59 -13.05 22.37
N ALA A 1035 -30.40 -13.06 22.98
CA ALA A 1035 -30.11 -13.96 24.09
C ALA A 1035 -30.79 -13.53 25.40
N LEU A 1036 -30.81 -12.24 25.73
CA LEU A 1036 -31.37 -11.74 26.97
C LEU A 1036 -32.89 -11.50 26.90
N GLY A 1037 -33.47 -11.45 25.69
CA GLY A 1037 -34.87 -11.09 25.50
C GLY A 1037 -35.17 -9.65 25.91
N SER A 1038 -34.16 -8.77 25.85
CA SER A 1038 -34.22 -7.37 26.29
C SER A 1038 -33.59 -6.47 25.24
N GLU A 1039 -34.27 -5.38 24.88
CA GLU A 1039 -33.76 -4.35 23.95
C GLU A 1039 -32.64 -3.50 24.57
N HIS A 1040 -32.35 -3.65 25.86
CA HIS A 1040 -31.37 -2.85 26.59
C HIS A 1040 -30.30 -3.74 27.28
N PRO A 1041 -29.36 -4.31 26.51
CA PRO A 1041 -28.37 -5.23 27.04
C PRO A 1041 -27.36 -4.54 27.97
N PHE A 1042 -27.11 -3.24 27.81
CA PHE A 1042 -26.18 -2.47 28.65
C PHE A 1042 -26.80 -1.17 29.16
N THR A 1043 -26.43 -0.79 30.38
CA THR A 1043 -26.71 0.54 30.96
C THR A 1043 -25.70 1.58 30.49
N HIS A 1044 -24.45 1.18 30.28
CA HIS A 1044 -23.37 2.06 29.81
C HIS A 1044 -22.59 1.38 28.69
N ALA A 1045 -22.25 2.13 27.64
CA ALA A 1045 -21.36 1.69 26.56
C ALA A 1045 -20.17 2.63 26.44
N ILE A 1046 -18.98 2.10 26.67
CA ILE A 1046 -17.73 2.83 26.80
C ILE A 1046 -16.83 2.45 25.61
N PHE A 1047 -16.40 3.46 24.86
CA PHE A 1047 -15.48 3.29 23.74
C PHE A 1047 -14.15 3.98 24.04
N CYS A 1048 -13.05 3.25 23.96
CA CYS A 1048 -11.71 3.77 24.24
C CYS A 1048 -10.70 3.39 23.16
N THR A 1049 -9.51 3.98 23.19
CA THR A 1049 -8.41 3.55 22.30
C THR A 1049 -7.67 2.33 22.86
N ASN A 1050 -6.63 1.87 22.15
CA ASN A 1050 -5.71 0.85 22.67
C ASN A 1050 -4.55 1.46 23.50
N VAL A 1051 -4.54 2.79 23.73
CA VAL A 1051 -3.56 3.44 24.60
C VAL A 1051 -3.79 2.96 26.04
N THR A 1052 -2.77 2.34 26.65
CA THR A 1052 -2.93 1.61 27.91
C THR A 1052 -3.06 2.55 29.12
N TYR A 1053 -2.12 3.48 29.29
CA TYR A 1053 -2.05 4.37 30.46
C TYR A 1053 -2.16 5.84 30.06
N LYS A 1054 -2.75 6.66 30.94
CA LYS A 1054 -2.95 8.10 30.70
C LYS A 1054 -1.63 8.89 30.55
N ASP A 1055 -0.64 8.59 31.40
CA ASP A 1055 0.62 9.34 31.49
C ASP A 1055 1.77 8.69 30.70
N ALA A 1056 1.79 7.35 30.65
CA ALA A 1056 2.87 6.58 30.01
C ALA A 1056 2.56 6.17 28.56
N GLY A 1057 1.33 6.38 28.08
CA GLY A 1057 0.91 6.02 26.73
C GLY A 1057 0.76 4.50 26.53
N TYR A 1058 1.23 4.00 25.38
CA TYR A 1058 1.18 2.56 25.08
C TYR A 1058 2.20 1.78 25.90
N ARG A 1059 1.82 0.58 26.34
CA ARG A 1059 2.81 -0.42 26.72
C ARG A 1059 3.55 -0.92 25.47
N PRO A 1060 4.90 -0.98 25.44
CA PRO A 1060 5.67 -1.38 24.27
C PRO A 1060 5.26 -2.73 23.65
N ASP A 1061 4.93 -3.73 24.48
CA ASP A 1061 4.44 -5.05 24.04
C ASP A 1061 3.09 -5.00 23.31
N LEU A 1062 2.29 -3.94 23.51
CA LEU A 1062 0.92 -3.80 23.01
C LEU A 1062 0.80 -2.80 21.85
N VAL A 1063 1.92 -2.25 21.37
CA VAL A 1063 1.93 -1.29 20.26
C VAL A 1063 1.57 -1.99 18.96
N SER A 1064 0.41 -1.62 18.39
CA SER A 1064 0.03 -2.01 17.03
C SER A 1064 0.54 -0.97 16.03
N MET A 1065 1.59 -1.30 15.28
CA MET A 1065 2.15 -0.42 14.22
C MET A 1065 1.23 -0.24 13.01
N ASN A 1066 0.12 -0.99 12.94
CA ASN A 1066 -0.85 -0.93 11.83
C ASN A 1066 -1.98 0.09 12.06
N THR A 1067 -1.84 0.98 13.05
CA THR A 1067 -2.89 1.91 13.46
C THR A 1067 -2.47 3.35 13.12
N ASN A 1068 -3.33 4.12 12.44
CA ASN A 1068 -3.03 5.50 12.09
C ASN A 1068 -2.95 6.39 13.35
N ALA A 1069 -1.76 6.93 13.63
CA ALA A 1069 -1.51 7.79 14.79
C ALA A 1069 -2.42 9.03 14.85
N THR A 1070 -2.93 9.49 13.71
CA THR A 1070 -3.84 10.65 13.61
C THR A 1070 -5.27 10.28 14.03
N ASP A 1071 -5.74 9.08 13.66
CA ASP A 1071 -7.08 8.60 14.01
C ASP A 1071 -7.18 8.26 15.51
N VAL A 1072 -6.08 7.77 16.10
CA VAL A 1072 -5.97 7.56 17.56
C VAL A 1072 -5.99 8.89 18.32
N LYS A 1073 -5.25 9.91 17.83
CA LYS A 1073 -5.23 11.25 18.46
C LYS A 1073 -6.57 11.98 18.39
N THR A 1074 -7.37 11.71 17.37
CA THR A 1074 -8.68 12.37 17.15
C THR A 1074 -9.86 11.54 17.65
N LEU A 1075 -9.61 10.35 18.23
CA LEU A 1075 -10.65 9.40 18.69
C LEU A 1075 -11.72 9.09 17.65
N ARG A 1076 -11.40 9.20 16.35
CA ARG A 1076 -12.39 9.21 15.28
C ARG A 1076 -13.25 7.94 15.29
N ILE A 1077 -12.60 6.77 15.42
CA ILE A 1077 -13.29 5.47 15.44
C ILE A 1077 -14.17 5.34 16.69
N GLN A 1078 -13.69 5.81 17.85
CA GLN A 1078 -14.42 5.75 19.11
C GLN A 1078 -15.67 6.64 19.06
N HIS A 1079 -15.57 7.83 18.46
CA HIS A 1079 -16.72 8.70 18.22
C HIS A 1079 -17.74 8.06 17.24
N THR A 1080 -17.29 7.43 16.15
CA THR A 1080 -18.18 6.70 15.24
C THR A 1080 -18.89 5.53 15.93
N LEU A 1081 -18.18 4.78 16.79
CA LEU A 1081 -18.77 3.71 17.59
C LEU A 1081 -19.80 4.26 18.60
N ALA A 1082 -19.51 5.39 19.23
CA ALA A 1082 -20.42 6.05 20.15
C ALA A 1082 -21.70 6.52 19.45
N GLU A 1083 -21.60 7.17 18.29
CA GLU A 1083 -22.76 7.57 17.47
C GLU A 1083 -23.58 6.36 17.01
N THR A 1084 -22.89 5.30 16.59
CA THR A 1084 -23.52 4.04 16.20
C THR A 1084 -24.30 3.43 17.35
N TRP A 1085 -23.70 3.35 18.55
CA TRP A 1085 -24.35 2.75 19.71
C TRP A 1085 -25.54 3.58 20.19
N LYS A 1086 -25.43 4.92 20.20
CA LYS A 1086 -26.57 5.84 20.49
C LYS A 1086 -27.74 5.64 19.53
N THR A 1087 -27.48 5.22 18.30
CA THR A 1087 -28.52 4.93 17.31
C THR A 1087 -29.17 3.56 17.55
N ILE A 1088 -28.41 2.58 18.03
CA ILE A 1088 -28.87 1.20 18.24
C ILE A 1088 -29.62 1.05 19.57
N ASP A 1089 -29.09 1.64 20.65
CA ASP A 1089 -29.68 1.63 21.99
C ASP A 1089 -29.59 3.05 22.59
N PRO A 1090 -30.61 3.89 22.33
CA PRO A 1090 -30.64 5.27 22.84
C PRO A 1090 -30.76 5.37 24.37
N SER A 1091 -31.11 4.27 25.05
CA SER A 1091 -31.29 4.25 26.51
C SER A 1091 -29.97 4.12 27.28
N ALA A 1092 -28.93 3.60 26.63
CA ALA A 1092 -27.62 3.39 27.23
C ALA A 1092 -26.83 4.70 27.31
N GLN A 1093 -26.16 4.96 28.44
CA GLN A 1093 -25.22 6.07 28.56
C GLN A 1093 -23.95 5.75 27.79
N VAL A 1094 -23.58 6.60 26.82
CA VAL A 1094 -22.44 6.34 25.94
C VAL A 1094 -21.29 7.31 26.22
N GLU A 1095 -20.12 6.77 26.57
CA GLU A 1095 -18.92 7.52 26.92
C GLU A 1095 -17.73 7.17 26.03
N VAL A 1096 -16.84 8.15 25.81
CA VAL A 1096 -15.62 7.98 25.00
C VAL A 1096 -14.40 8.43 25.80
N PHE A 1097 -13.38 7.57 25.88
CA PHE A 1097 -12.13 7.86 26.60
C PHE A 1097 -10.89 7.75 25.71
N ASN A 1098 -9.85 8.48 26.07
CA ASN A 1098 -8.58 8.45 25.32
C ASN A 1098 -7.79 7.18 25.63
N THR A 1099 -7.92 6.64 26.83
CA THR A 1099 -7.13 5.49 27.30
C THR A 1099 -7.98 4.39 27.91
N ILE A 1100 -7.40 3.18 27.98
CA ILE A 1100 -8.01 2.05 28.66
C ILE A 1100 -8.10 2.33 30.17
N GLU A 1101 -7.07 2.96 30.76
CA GLU A 1101 -7.07 3.37 32.17
C GLU A 1101 -8.30 4.22 32.52
N GLU A 1102 -8.58 5.28 31.76
CA GLU A 1102 -9.74 6.14 31.99
C GLU A 1102 -11.07 5.39 31.87
N ALA A 1103 -11.19 4.47 30.92
CA ALA A 1103 -12.39 3.64 30.75
C ALA A 1103 -12.61 2.68 31.93
N VAL A 1104 -11.53 2.11 32.49
CA VAL A 1104 -11.56 1.25 33.67
C VAL A 1104 -11.92 2.05 34.92
N ASP A 1105 -11.33 3.22 35.11
CA ASP A 1105 -11.61 4.10 36.24
C ASP A 1105 -13.08 4.54 36.24
N PHE A 1106 -13.61 4.95 35.09
CA PHE A 1106 -15.03 5.27 34.95
C PHE A 1106 -15.94 4.08 35.30
N ALA A 1107 -15.64 2.89 34.81
CA ALA A 1107 -16.42 1.69 35.14
C ALA A 1107 -16.37 1.35 36.65
N ARG A 1108 -15.23 1.59 37.32
CA ARG A 1108 -15.10 1.45 38.78
C ARG A 1108 -15.92 2.50 39.53
N ASP A 1109 -15.97 3.75 39.06
CA ASP A 1109 -16.77 4.83 39.64
C ASP A 1109 -18.27 4.55 39.56
N VAL A 1110 -18.74 4.08 38.40
CA VAL A 1110 -20.14 3.63 38.22
C VAL A 1110 -20.49 2.52 39.20
N ALA A 1111 -19.58 1.55 39.41
CA ALA A 1111 -19.80 0.47 40.36
C ALA A 1111 -19.84 0.95 41.82
N ALA A 1112 -18.99 1.93 42.17
CA ALA A 1112 -18.93 2.51 43.51
C ALA A 1112 -20.19 3.33 43.83
N ALA A 1113 -20.71 4.10 42.87
CA ALA A 1113 -21.91 4.91 43.04
C ALA A 1113 -23.19 4.07 43.29
N ASN A 1114 -23.25 2.86 42.75
CA ASN A 1114 -24.42 1.96 42.86
C ASN A 1114 -24.40 1.05 44.11
N ARG A 1115 -23.44 1.24 45.02
CA ARG A 1115 -23.23 0.39 46.20
C ARG A 1115 -24.36 0.47 47.24
N GLY A 1116 -25.13 1.56 47.27
CA GLY A 1116 -26.21 1.80 48.23
C GLY A 1116 -27.55 1.10 47.91
N SER A 1117 -27.70 0.49 46.73
CA SER A 1117 -28.98 -0.05 46.24
C SER A 1117 -29.08 -1.59 46.26
N ILE A 1118 -28.05 -2.31 46.71
CA ILE A 1118 -27.93 -3.77 46.57
C ILE A 1118 -27.58 -4.41 47.94
N ALA A 1119 -28.09 -5.60 48.23
CA ALA A 1119 -27.85 -6.34 49.47
C ALA A 1119 -26.35 -6.68 49.67
N SER A 1120 -25.91 -6.84 50.93
CA SER A 1120 -24.48 -6.91 51.30
C SER A 1120 -23.68 -8.09 50.71
N ASP A 1121 -24.35 -9.13 50.20
CA ASP A 1121 -23.73 -10.35 49.66
C ASP A 1121 -23.66 -10.40 48.12
N GLU A 1122 -24.12 -9.37 47.40
CA GLU A 1122 -24.15 -9.37 45.93
C GLU A 1122 -23.16 -8.39 45.27
N THR A 1123 -22.54 -8.80 44.16
CA THR A 1123 -21.68 -7.92 43.34
C THR A 1123 -22.52 -6.87 42.61
N PRO A 1124 -22.19 -5.56 42.74
CA PRO A 1124 -23.06 -4.50 42.28
C PRO A 1124 -23.00 -4.19 40.78
N ALA A 1125 -21.93 -4.52 40.05
CA ALA A 1125 -21.82 -4.23 38.60
C ALA A 1125 -21.20 -5.39 37.79
N LEU A 1126 -21.61 -5.49 36.52
CA LEU A 1126 -21.09 -6.47 35.56
C LEU A 1126 -20.60 -5.75 34.29
N THR A 1127 -19.31 -5.85 33.98
CA THR A 1127 -18.70 -5.18 32.81
C THR A 1127 -18.19 -6.18 31.78
N PHE A 1128 -18.54 -6.00 30.52
CA PHE A 1128 -18.04 -6.79 29.41
C PHE A 1128 -16.94 -6.05 28.64
N VAL A 1129 -15.76 -6.64 28.52
CA VAL A 1129 -14.62 -6.08 27.79
C VAL A 1129 -14.35 -6.92 26.56
N THR A 1130 -14.56 -6.37 25.36
CA THR A 1130 -14.40 -7.11 24.11
C THR A 1130 -14.11 -6.23 22.89
N GLY A 1131 -13.96 -6.84 21.70
CA GLY A 1131 -13.79 -6.15 20.42
C GLY A 1131 -12.40 -6.34 19.80
N SER A 1132 -11.35 -6.50 20.61
CA SER A 1132 -10.01 -6.86 20.14
C SER A 1132 -9.13 -7.47 21.24
N LEU A 1133 -8.14 -8.27 20.83
CA LEU A 1133 -7.12 -8.80 21.75
C LEU A 1133 -6.21 -7.70 22.32
N HIS A 1134 -5.99 -6.61 21.58
CA HIS A 1134 -5.18 -5.48 22.05
C HIS A 1134 -5.87 -4.72 23.19
N LEU A 1135 -7.18 -4.46 23.08
CA LEU A 1135 -7.96 -3.88 24.17
C LEU A 1135 -7.93 -4.78 25.39
N VAL A 1136 -8.21 -6.08 25.21
CA VAL A 1136 -8.23 -7.04 26.32
C VAL A 1136 -6.87 -7.14 27.01
N GLY A 1137 -5.78 -7.17 26.24
CA GLY A 1137 -4.42 -7.15 26.76
C GLY A 1137 -4.14 -5.91 27.61
N GLY A 1138 -4.41 -4.73 27.05
CA GLY A 1138 -4.22 -3.47 27.79
C GLY A 1138 -5.11 -3.36 29.02
N PHE A 1139 -6.35 -3.85 28.93
CA PHE A 1139 -7.29 -3.88 30.05
C PHE A 1139 -6.79 -4.75 31.20
N LEU A 1140 -6.39 -5.99 30.91
CA LEU A 1140 -5.85 -6.90 31.93
C LEU A 1140 -4.59 -6.32 32.57
N ASP A 1141 -3.81 -5.56 31.80
CA ASP A 1141 -2.62 -4.90 32.31
C ASP A 1141 -2.92 -3.74 33.26
N VAL A 1142 -3.93 -2.93 32.94
CA VAL A 1142 -4.40 -1.84 33.81
C VAL A 1142 -4.93 -2.38 35.14
N ILE A 1143 -5.83 -3.38 35.11
CA ILE A 1143 -6.45 -3.89 36.34
C ILE A 1143 -5.45 -4.57 37.29
N GLU A 1144 -4.41 -5.22 36.74
CA GLU A 1144 -3.40 -5.91 37.55
C GLU A 1144 -2.30 -4.97 38.07
N THR A 1145 -1.95 -3.93 37.30
CA THR A 1145 -0.92 -2.96 37.71
C THR A 1145 -1.47 -1.87 38.63
N LYS A 1146 -2.76 -1.52 38.46
CA LYS A 1146 -3.51 -0.58 39.30
C LYS A 1146 -4.75 -1.28 39.86
N PRO A 1147 -4.59 -2.22 40.80
CA PRO A 1147 -5.74 -2.84 41.47
C PRO A 1147 -6.51 -1.78 42.26
N ALA A 1148 -7.84 -1.95 42.35
CA ALA A 1148 -8.67 -1.05 43.15
C ALA A 1148 -8.14 -1.00 44.60
N ALA A 1149 -8.10 0.21 45.21
CA ALA A 1149 -7.58 0.40 46.55
C ALA A 1149 -8.24 -0.56 47.56
N GLN A 1150 -7.46 -1.50 48.09
CA GLN A 1150 -7.87 -2.31 49.24
C GLN A 1150 -7.80 -1.39 50.48
N ASN A 1151 -8.89 -0.70 50.81
CA ASN A 1151 -9.00 -0.12 52.14
C ASN A 1151 -9.04 -1.28 53.15
N THR A 1152 -7.96 -1.40 53.92
CA THR A 1152 -7.93 -2.01 55.26
C THR A 1152 -9.07 -1.50 56.12
#